data_AF-A0A5C6ELW4-F1
#
_entry.id   AF-A0A5C6ELW4-F1
#
_cell.length_a   1.000
_cell.length_b   1.000
_cell.length_c   1.000
_cell.angle_alpha   90.00
_cell.angle_beta   90.00
_cell.angle_gamma   90.00
#
_symmetry.space_group_name_H-M   'P 1'
#
loop_
_entity.id
_entity.type
_entity.pdbx_description
1 polymer ?
#
loop_
_entity_poly.entity_id
_entity_poly.type
_entity_poly.pdbx_seq_one_letter_code
_entity_poly.pdbx_strand_id
1 'polypeptide(L)'
;MRREDFNLPAPPQNDRPGDRWMCGRTGNPCGRGPTTTGLMGRGRCTMAEPCKPVRTWHGRRKQAVFLGSVALVALLAAVCWSSTRASVVKPGDLSTPHAQILAGTMDSGRCAACHQQAGTSVGDWFTSLTGAAVSKAHDGISQSDRCLNCHHVTIDRATAGFAHNLPPSIRTELRLASVGSRDHSWQDWLPGAAVNQEDVKCSACHREHRGADGKLTAMTNDQCQTCHSDRFGDFASSHPKWNDWPYRRGGVIAFDHASHATKHFPKTIHEGEPLPFQCFDCHARGGDGELTRSTSYEKACQTCHDAALRIETSTGVELVALPSVTTIAAESMGPWPAAAIGFFDGKVTAIAELLMRSDPDLNMAIRKLPQRDFSRLDDQRSDDVDAAREVASGLRTLIEDISHGGQSVMIDRIGKSGIGADSVAAMIQSLPPQLIEEASRRWFTAADESDVLAMQSMQTDKTKLAKFRMQAGEDELLADDDLLGGSDLLDDSDLLDDSDLLGDSDLLGGELLGGGDLLADDSLAEDPLSSPVPQKPSAVSARFDADSMLPAGGWYRDDLTFSVRYRGNGHADPVIRATIEMAAQLMPGDPARDRILESKAVAACIDCHPGALTTASRNLPPTPSGWVSDPLIRNPTLHRSGGFTKFTHGPHLNIAGLSDCQHCHQINRDGIVSPPRVDVTTISASDLAPVPHEFMPMGIETCAGCHHRDAAGDACIKCHRYHIDLP
;
A
#
# COMPACT_ATOMS: atom_id res chain seq x y z
N MET A 1 -63.21 35.07 46.06
CA MET A 1 -64.59 34.83 46.51
C MET A 1 -64.89 33.36 46.34
N ARG A 2 -65.32 32.67 47.40
CA ARG A 2 -65.60 31.23 47.33
C ARG A 2 -67.01 31.05 46.79
N ARG A 3 -67.24 29.92 46.13
CA ARG A 3 -68.52 29.62 45.46
C ARG A 3 -69.71 29.51 46.42
N GLU A 4 -69.42 29.31 47.71
CA GLU A 4 -70.40 29.31 48.81
C GLU A 4 -70.99 30.70 49.16
N ASP A 5 -70.41 31.81 48.68
CA ASP A 5 -70.89 33.15 49.04
C ASP A 5 -72.07 33.67 48.17
N PHE A 6 -72.55 32.86 47.21
CA PHE A 6 -73.69 33.21 46.34
C PHE A 6 -74.93 32.37 46.68
N ASN A 7 -75.90 32.99 47.34
CA ASN A 7 -77.20 32.40 47.58
C ASN A 7 -78.09 32.61 46.34
N LEU A 8 -78.24 31.56 45.50
CA LEU A 8 -79.07 31.61 44.30
C LEU A 8 -80.53 31.22 44.64
N PRO A 9 -81.54 31.96 44.14
CA PRO A 9 -82.95 31.62 44.37
C PRO A 9 -83.31 30.27 43.75
N ALA A 10 -84.25 29.55 44.38
CA ALA A 10 -84.73 28.24 43.91
C ALA A 10 -85.30 28.35 42.48
N PRO A 11 -84.92 27.45 41.56
CA PRO A 11 -85.38 27.53 40.17
C PRO A 11 -86.89 27.25 40.08
N PRO A 12 -87.62 27.93 39.17
CA PRO A 12 -89.06 27.74 39.02
C PRO A 12 -89.40 26.30 38.61
N GLN A 13 -90.53 25.77 39.10
CA GLN A 13 -90.95 24.36 39.00
C GLN A 13 -91.04 23.75 37.58
N ASN A 14 -90.97 24.57 36.53
CA ASN A 14 -90.99 24.15 35.12
C ASN A 14 -89.72 24.55 34.36
N ASP A 15 -88.62 24.84 35.06
CA ASP A 15 -87.33 25.09 34.42
C ASP A 15 -86.80 23.75 33.88
N ARG A 16 -86.66 23.66 32.56
CA ARG A 16 -85.99 22.53 31.90
C ARG A 16 -84.53 22.92 31.72
N PRO A 17 -83.62 22.56 32.64
CA PRO A 17 -82.31 23.21 32.75
C PRO A 17 -81.34 22.91 31.58
N GLY A 18 -81.78 22.09 30.61
CA GLY A 18 -81.05 21.79 29.37
C GLY A 18 -81.72 22.31 28.09
N ASP A 19 -82.91 22.91 28.15
CA ASP A 19 -83.63 23.35 26.95
C ASP A 19 -83.13 24.70 26.42
N ARG A 20 -83.16 24.86 25.10
CA ARG A 20 -82.63 26.06 24.40
C ARG A 20 -83.52 27.31 24.60
N TRP A 21 -84.77 27.11 25.02
CA TRP A 21 -85.80 28.13 25.13
C TRP A 21 -86.64 27.91 26.38
N MET A 22 -87.02 29.00 27.05
CA MET A 22 -87.95 29.00 28.18
C MET A 22 -89.21 29.79 27.84
N CYS A 23 -90.31 29.46 28.52
CA CYS A 23 -91.56 30.20 28.39
C CYS A 23 -91.38 31.64 28.89
N GLY A 24 -91.77 32.64 28.09
CA GLY A 24 -91.67 34.06 28.46
C GLY A 24 -92.84 34.60 29.30
N ARG A 25 -93.75 33.75 29.79
CA ARG A 25 -94.88 34.17 30.64
C ARG A 25 -94.51 34.12 32.12
N THR A 26 -94.64 35.24 32.82
CA THR A 26 -94.44 35.35 34.27
C THR A 26 -95.75 35.03 35.01
N GLY A 27 -95.82 33.91 35.74
CA GLY A 27 -96.94 33.55 36.62
C GLY A 27 -97.78 32.35 36.19
N ASN A 28 -97.91 32.05 34.90
CA ASN A 28 -98.61 30.85 34.39
C ASN A 28 -97.82 30.22 33.22
N PRO A 29 -96.75 29.44 33.51
CA PRO A 29 -95.89 28.84 32.49
C PRO A 29 -96.64 27.75 31.71
N CYS A 30 -96.40 27.66 30.40
CA CYS A 30 -97.01 26.62 29.56
C CYS A 30 -96.48 25.23 29.97
N GLY A 31 -97.36 24.29 30.31
CA GLY A 31 -96.98 22.96 30.83
C GLY A 31 -96.11 22.10 29.88
N ARG A 32 -96.20 22.30 28.55
CA ARG A 32 -95.33 21.62 27.57
C ARG A 32 -94.07 22.39 27.17
N GLY A 33 -93.95 23.68 27.50
CA GLY A 33 -92.83 24.55 27.10
C GLY A 33 -92.73 24.79 25.58
N PRO A 34 -91.86 25.73 25.13
CA PRO A 34 -91.61 25.95 23.70
C PRO A 34 -90.81 24.81 23.08
N THR A 35 -91.13 24.43 21.84
CA THR A 35 -90.39 23.39 21.08
C THR A 35 -89.41 24.03 20.10
N THR A 36 -88.36 23.29 19.73
CA THR A 36 -87.36 23.69 18.73
C THR A 36 -87.62 23.01 17.40
N THR A 37 -87.69 23.79 16.31
CA THR A 37 -87.71 23.26 14.94
C THR A 37 -86.47 23.71 14.15
N GLY A 38 -85.67 22.75 13.67
CA GLY A 38 -84.44 22.97 12.89
C GLY A 38 -83.15 23.15 13.71
N LEU A 39 -81.99 23.04 13.04
CA LEU A 39 -80.65 22.98 13.67
C LEU A 39 -80.32 24.25 14.50
N MET A 40 -80.74 25.42 14.02
CA MET A 40 -80.63 26.72 14.72
C MET A 40 -81.89 27.12 15.52
N GLY A 41 -82.97 26.36 15.38
CA GLY A 41 -84.18 26.35 16.21
C GLY A 41 -84.80 27.71 16.54
N ARG A 42 -85.78 28.20 15.79
CA ARG A 42 -86.68 29.25 16.31
C ARG A 42 -87.59 28.62 17.35
N GLY A 43 -87.56 29.13 18.59
CA GLY A 43 -88.47 28.65 19.63
C GLY A 43 -89.90 29.05 19.27
N ARG A 44 -90.82 28.08 19.17
CA ARG A 44 -92.25 28.36 19.01
C ARG A 44 -93.02 27.71 20.15
N CYS A 45 -93.91 28.47 20.78
CA CYS A 45 -94.81 27.93 21.79
C CYS A 45 -96.05 27.40 21.10
N THR A 46 -96.38 26.12 21.31
CA THR A 46 -97.51 25.45 20.64
C THR A 46 -98.86 25.75 21.29
N MET A 47 -98.89 26.41 22.46
CA MET A 47 -100.07 26.46 23.33
C MET A 47 -100.70 27.85 23.55
N ALA A 48 -100.15 28.98 23.06
CA ALA A 48 -100.81 30.30 23.23
C ALA A 48 -100.21 31.48 22.41
N GLU A 49 -101.06 32.34 21.86
CA GLU A 49 -100.69 33.51 21.01
C GLU A 49 -100.30 34.83 21.71
N PRO A 50 -99.99 34.88 23.02
CA PRO A 50 -99.00 35.88 23.46
C PRO A 50 -97.74 35.33 24.12
N CYS A 51 -97.46 34.01 24.06
CA CYS A 51 -96.22 33.47 24.61
C CYS A 51 -95.03 33.71 23.66
N LYS A 52 -94.19 34.71 23.94
CA LYS A 52 -92.89 34.91 23.28
C LYS A 52 -91.80 34.14 24.03
N PRO A 53 -91.28 33.03 23.50
CA PRO A 53 -90.24 32.26 24.18
C PRO A 53 -88.93 33.05 24.24
N VAL A 54 -88.26 33.00 25.38
CA VAL A 54 -86.98 33.67 25.63
C VAL A 54 -85.87 32.62 25.59
N ARG A 55 -84.73 32.94 24.96
CA ARG A 55 -83.57 32.03 24.97
C ARG A 55 -83.01 31.92 26.38
N THR A 56 -82.84 30.69 26.86
CA THR A 56 -82.13 30.40 28.11
C THR A 56 -80.64 30.69 27.97
N TRP A 57 -79.93 30.80 29.09
CA TRP A 57 -78.47 30.90 29.10
C TRP A 57 -77.82 29.69 28.40
N HIS A 58 -78.38 28.49 28.58
CA HIS A 58 -77.95 27.27 27.90
C HIS A 58 -78.13 27.37 26.37
N GLY A 59 -79.24 27.94 25.89
CA GLY A 59 -79.51 28.19 24.47
C GLY A 59 -78.60 29.24 23.84
N ARG A 60 -78.28 30.33 24.57
CA ARG A 60 -77.31 31.34 24.14
C ARG A 60 -75.89 30.77 24.08
N ARG A 61 -75.47 30.00 25.10
CA ARG A 61 -74.18 29.30 25.13
C ARG A 61 -74.04 28.31 23.98
N LYS A 62 -75.05 27.49 23.69
CA LYS A 62 -75.01 26.56 22.55
C LYS A 62 -74.92 27.27 21.20
N GLN A 63 -75.60 28.41 21.03
CA GLN A 63 -75.51 29.20 19.80
C GLN A 63 -74.13 29.86 19.66
N ALA A 64 -73.58 30.42 20.74
CA ALA A 64 -72.23 30.99 20.75
C ALA A 64 -71.16 29.92 20.49
N VAL A 65 -71.29 28.74 21.09
CA VAL A 65 -70.41 27.59 20.81
C VAL A 65 -70.53 27.18 19.35
N PHE A 66 -71.74 27.01 18.81
CA PHE A 66 -71.92 26.62 17.41
C PHE A 66 -71.34 27.65 16.43
N LEU A 67 -71.64 28.95 16.62
CA LEU A 67 -71.07 30.00 15.78
C LEU A 67 -69.55 30.08 15.93
N GLY A 68 -69.02 29.89 17.15
CA GLY A 68 -67.58 29.77 17.41
C GLY A 68 -66.95 28.58 16.71
N SER A 69 -67.61 27.41 16.70
CA SER A 69 -67.16 26.21 15.99
C SER A 69 -67.15 26.42 14.48
N VAL A 70 -68.21 27.02 13.92
CA VAL A 70 -68.28 27.33 12.48
C VAL A 70 -67.22 28.36 12.10
N ALA A 71 -67.03 29.41 12.90
CA ALA A 71 -65.98 30.40 12.69
C ALA A 71 -64.59 29.75 12.76
N LEU A 72 -64.35 28.86 13.73
CA LEU A 72 -63.09 28.12 13.85
C LEU A 72 -62.84 27.23 12.62
N VAL A 73 -63.83 26.47 12.17
CA VAL A 73 -63.72 25.62 10.98
C VAL A 73 -63.48 26.47 9.73
N ALA A 74 -64.16 27.60 9.59
CA ALA A 74 -63.95 28.52 8.47
C ALA A 74 -62.54 29.15 8.50
N LEU A 75 -62.02 29.46 9.69
CA LEU A 75 -60.69 30.02 9.88
C LEU A 75 -59.60 28.97 9.59
N LEU A 76 -59.78 27.73 10.04
CA LEU A 76 -58.91 26.61 9.70
C LEU A 76 -58.92 26.30 8.20
N ALA A 77 -60.10 26.31 7.57
CA ALA A 77 -60.22 26.17 6.13
C ALA A 77 -59.49 27.31 5.38
N ALA A 78 -59.67 28.57 5.81
CA ALA A 78 -58.99 29.71 5.21
C ALA A 78 -57.46 29.59 5.32
N VAL A 79 -56.92 29.09 6.44
CA VAL A 79 -55.48 28.82 6.61
C VAL A 79 -55.02 27.69 5.69
N CYS A 80 -55.78 26.60 5.58
CA CYS A 80 -55.45 25.46 4.70
C CYS A 80 -55.44 25.82 3.20
N TRP A 81 -56.29 26.77 2.78
CA TRP A 81 -56.35 27.28 1.40
C TRP A 81 -55.42 28.48 1.14
N SER A 82 -54.77 29.03 2.17
CA SER A 82 -53.85 30.16 2.01
C SER A 82 -52.53 29.72 1.36
N SER A 83 -51.94 30.58 0.53
CA SER A 83 -50.60 30.39 -0.02
C SER A 83 -49.51 30.40 1.06
N THR A 84 -49.78 31.00 2.23
CA THR A 84 -48.84 31.09 3.36
C THR A 84 -48.83 29.85 4.26
N ARG A 85 -49.61 28.80 3.94
CA ARG A 85 -49.70 27.54 4.70
C ARG A 85 -48.34 26.95 5.11
N ALA A 86 -47.36 26.99 4.20
CA ALA A 86 -46.04 26.39 4.40
C ALA A 86 -45.19 27.14 5.44
N SER A 87 -45.51 28.42 5.70
CA SER A 87 -44.85 29.23 6.72
C SER A 87 -45.48 29.07 8.12
N VAL A 88 -46.76 28.73 8.19
CA VAL A 88 -47.52 28.59 9.45
C VAL A 88 -47.39 27.17 10.03
N VAL A 89 -47.26 26.14 9.18
CA VAL A 89 -47.11 24.74 9.59
C VAL A 89 -45.65 24.29 9.45
N LYS A 90 -44.80 24.73 10.38
CA LYS A 90 -43.39 24.30 10.48
C LYS A 90 -43.24 23.36 11.69
N PRO A 91 -42.84 22.09 11.50
CA PRO A 91 -42.71 21.11 12.59
C PRO A 91 -41.48 21.33 13.50
N GLY A 92 -40.79 22.46 13.38
CA GLY A 92 -39.53 22.78 14.08
C GLY A 92 -38.42 23.16 13.10
N ASP A 93 -37.25 23.52 13.65
CA ASP A 93 -36.04 23.77 12.86
C ASP A 93 -35.42 22.45 12.36
N LEU A 94 -34.83 22.48 11.15
CA LEU A 94 -34.02 21.37 10.65
C LEU A 94 -32.56 21.53 11.11
N SER A 95 -31.80 20.43 11.03
CA SER A 95 -30.35 20.49 11.24
C SER A 95 -29.69 21.48 10.28
N THR A 96 -28.60 22.11 10.71
CA THR A 96 -27.87 23.15 9.97
C THR A 96 -27.66 22.84 8.47
N PRO A 97 -27.29 21.60 8.06
CA PRO A 97 -27.13 21.27 6.63
C PRO A 97 -28.43 21.28 5.82
N HIS A 98 -29.57 21.01 6.44
CA HIS A 98 -30.89 20.97 5.79
C HIS A 98 -31.70 22.25 6.01
N ALA A 99 -31.24 23.18 6.86
CA ALA A 99 -31.92 24.42 7.16
C ALA A 99 -32.19 25.27 5.91
N GLN A 100 -31.30 25.19 4.90
CA GLN A 100 -31.45 25.90 3.63
C GLN A 100 -32.68 25.45 2.82
N ILE A 101 -33.11 24.19 2.97
CA ILE A 101 -34.34 23.66 2.34
C ILE A 101 -35.56 24.43 2.88
N LEU A 102 -35.54 24.79 4.16
CA LEU A 102 -36.57 25.64 4.81
C LEU A 102 -36.23 27.14 4.82
N ALA A 103 -35.16 27.58 4.15
CA ALA A 103 -34.81 29.00 4.00
C ALA A 103 -35.00 29.53 2.57
N GLY A 104 -35.03 28.67 1.54
CA GLY A 104 -35.22 29.07 0.13
C GLY A 104 -36.64 29.56 -0.24
N THR A 105 -36.77 30.26 -1.37
CA THR A 105 -37.99 30.98 -1.86
C THR A 105 -39.10 30.10 -2.49
N MET A 106 -39.08 28.78 -2.28
CA MET A 106 -40.07 27.86 -2.89
C MET A 106 -41.33 27.70 -2.02
N ASP A 107 -42.36 28.53 -2.19
CA ASP A 107 -43.50 28.58 -1.26
C ASP A 107 -44.36 27.29 -1.14
N SER A 108 -44.32 26.37 -2.11
CA SER A 108 -45.17 25.16 -2.10
C SER A 108 -44.42 23.83 -2.09
N GLY A 109 -43.10 23.82 -2.32
CA GLY A 109 -42.30 22.60 -2.55
C GLY A 109 -41.36 22.17 -1.41
N ARG A 110 -41.18 22.99 -0.37
CA ARG A 110 -40.15 22.79 0.67
C ARG A 110 -40.36 21.53 1.50
N CYS A 111 -41.57 21.32 2.00
CA CYS A 111 -41.94 20.10 2.71
C CYS A 111 -41.99 18.91 1.75
N ALA A 112 -42.35 19.17 0.49
CA ALA A 112 -42.39 18.18 -0.59
C ALA A 112 -41.01 17.69 -1.04
N ALA A 113 -39.92 18.33 -0.59
CA ALA A 113 -38.56 17.81 -0.78
C ALA A 113 -38.35 16.50 0.01
N CYS A 114 -38.92 16.38 1.21
CA CYS A 114 -38.75 15.22 2.07
C CYS A 114 -40.04 14.36 2.21
N HIS A 115 -41.22 14.98 2.15
CA HIS A 115 -42.52 14.30 2.34
C HIS A 115 -43.34 14.24 1.05
N GLN A 116 -43.62 13.04 0.52
CA GLN A 116 -44.27 12.89 -0.79
C GLN A 116 -45.65 13.50 -0.86
N GLN A 117 -46.40 13.34 0.21
CA GLN A 117 -47.77 13.78 0.36
C GLN A 117 -47.88 15.31 0.51
N ALA A 118 -46.77 16.01 0.79
CA ALA A 118 -46.76 17.46 0.85
C ALA A 118 -46.73 18.13 -0.53
N GLY A 119 -46.45 17.37 -1.61
CA GLY A 119 -46.52 17.83 -2.99
C GLY A 119 -47.85 17.52 -3.70
N THR A 120 -48.64 16.61 -3.14
CA THR A 120 -49.97 16.23 -3.62
C THR A 120 -51.03 16.95 -2.78
N SER A 121 -52.27 17.05 -3.26
CA SER A 121 -53.28 18.01 -2.78
C SER A 121 -53.62 17.94 -1.28
N VAL A 122 -54.35 18.93 -0.74
CA VAL A 122 -54.84 18.93 0.66
C VAL A 122 -55.68 17.68 0.98
N GLY A 123 -56.40 17.14 -0.02
CA GLY A 123 -57.15 15.90 0.14
C GLY A 123 -56.25 14.69 0.42
N ASP A 124 -55.09 14.62 -0.24
CA ASP A 124 -54.12 13.52 -0.09
C ASP A 124 -53.37 13.56 1.25
N TRP A 125 -53.16 14.78 1.78
CA TRP A 125 -52.59 14.96 3.11
C TRP A 125 -53.54 14.44 4.21
N PHE A 126 -54.85 14.70 4.09
CA PHE A 126 -55.86 14.24 5.07
C PHE A 126 -56.31 12.78 4.88
N THR A 127 -56.30 12.22 3.66
CA THR A 127 -56.59 10.80 3.43
C THR A 127 -55.50 9.88 3.97
N SER A 128 -54.28 10.39 4.22
CA SER A 128 -53.23 9.66 4.92
C SER A 128 -53.58 9.32 6.38
N LEU A 129 -54.50 10.08 7.01
CA LEU A 129 -54.95 9.86 8.39
C LEU A 129 -56.04 8.79 8.53
N THR A 130 -56.72 8.40 7.45
CA THR A 130 -57.87 7.47 7.51
C THR A 130 -57.55 6.04 7.13
N GLY A 131 -56.26 5.68 7.00
CA GLY A 131 -55.77 4.29 6.90
C GLY A 131 -56.05 3.56 5.58
N ALA A 132 -57.18 3.80 4.91
CA ALA A 132 -57.60 3.04 3.73
C ALA A 132 -56.81 3.37 2.44
N ALA A 133 -56.15 4.53 2.37
CA ALA A 133 -55.28 4.93 1.27
C ALA A 133 -53.77 4.71 1.56
N VAL A 134 -53.42 4.28 2.78
CA VAL A 134 -52.02 4.16 3.23
C VAL A 134 -51.28 3.05 2.48
N SER A 135 -51.94 1.98 2.06
CA SER A 135 -51.29 0.90 1.30
C SER A 135 -51.02 1.23 -0.18
N LYS A 136 -51.77 2.15 -0.79
CA LYS A 136 -51.57 2.58 -2.19
C LYS A 136 -50.71 3.83 -2.35
N ALA A 137 -50.63 4.67 -1.32
CA ALA A 137 -49.89 5.95 -1.35
C ALA A 137 -48.37 5.82 -1.14
N HIS A 138 -47.86 4.60 -0.94
CA HIS A 138 -46.43 4.28 -0.84
C HIS A 138 -45.89 3.58 -2.11
N ASP A 139 -46.66 3.49 -3.19
CA ASP A 139 -46.18 2.87 -4.42
C ASP A 139 -45.07 3.71 -5.07
N GLY A 140 -43.85 3.18 -5.02
CA GLY A 140 -42.75 3.54 -5.92
C GLY A 140 -41.67 4.50 -5.40
N ILE A 141 -41.88 5.28 -4.33
CA ILE A 141 -40.85 6.18 -3.77
C ILE A 141 -40.97 6.27 -2.24
N SER A 142 -40.02 5.71 -1.51
CA SER A 142 -39.90 5.86 -0.06
C SER A 142 -39.31 7.22 0.33
N GLN A 143 -39.49 7.66 1.58
CA GLN A 143 -38.78 8.85 2.09
C GLN A 143 -37.25 8.70 1.99
N SER A 144 -36.72 7.48 2.11
CA SER A 144 -35.29 7.18 1.92
C SER A 144 -34.82 7.52 0.50
N ASP A 145 -35.64 7.22 -0.53
CA ASP A 145 -35.30 7.53 -1.92
C ASP A 145 -35.15 9.04 -2.16
N ARG A 146 -35.89 9.85 -1.40
CA ARG A 146 -35.78 11.32 -1.45
C ARG A 146 -34.51 11.82 -0.79
N CYS A 147 -34.08 11.20 0.31
CA CYS A 147 -32.77 11.46 0.88
C CYS A 147 -31.67 11.12 -0.14
N LEU A 148 -31.77 9.96 -0.80
CA LEU A 148 -30.80 9.51 -1.80
C LEU A 148 -30.78 10.33 -3.08
N ASN A 149 -31.88 11.02 -3.44
CA ASN A 149 -31.86 11.95 -4.56
C ASN A 149 -30.77 13.02 -4.43
N CYS A 150 -30.44 13.45 -3.21
CA CYS A 150 -29.34 14.37 -2.94
C CYS A 150 -28.07 13.66 -2.41
N HIS A 151 -28.20 12.59 -1.62
CA HIS A 151 -27.06 11.92 -0.98
C HIS A 151 -26.38 10.81 -1.79
N HIS A 152 -26.89 10.47 -2.98
CA HIS A 152 -26.32 9.39 -3.80
C HIS A 152 -24.87 9.59 -4.25
N VAL A 153 -24.36 10.82 -4.17
CA VAL A 153 -22.95 11.12 -4.49
C VAL A 153 -22.01 10.58 -3.40
N THR A 154 -22.48 10.56 -2.15
CA THR A 154 -21.68 10.11 -0.99
C THR A 154 -22.04 8.71 -0.51
N ILE A 155 -23.21 8.18 -0.89
CA ILE A 155 -23.70 6.87 -0.47
C ILE A 155 -24.31 6.18 -1.69
N ASP A 156 -23.83 4.99 -2.04
CA ASP A 156 -24.38 4.22 -3.16
C ASP A 156 -25.85 3.85 -2.90
N ARG A 157 -26.73 4.15 -3.87
CA ARG A 157 -28.16 3.82 -3.79
C ARG A 157 -28.40 2.32 -3.67
N ALA A 158 -27.52 1.50 -4.24
CA ALA A 158 -27.65 0.06 -4.21
C ALA A 158 -27.43 -0.53 -2.79
N THR A 159 -26.65 0.15 -1.94
CA THR A 159 -26.29 -0.36 -0.62
C THR A 159 -26.80 0.49 0.54
N ALA A 160 -27.23 1.72 0.30
CA ALA A 160 -27.67 2.68 1.34
C ALA A 160 -28.79 2.17 2.27
N GLY A 161 -29.63 1.26 1.79
CA GLY A 161 -30.70 0.64 2.58
C GLY A 161 -30.27 -0.60 3.34
N PHE A 162 -29.05 -1.10 3.12
CA PHE A 162 -28.56 -2.29 3.80
C PHE A 162 -27.86 -1.93 5.11
N ALA A 163 -27.93 -2.82 6.09
CA ALA A 163 -27.20 -2.67 7.33
C ALA A 163 -25.69 -2.45 7.05
N HIS A 164 -25.12 -1.41 7.65
CA HIS A 164 -23.74 -0.96 7.45
C HIS A 164 -23.35 -0.68 5.98
N ASN A 165 -24.33 -0.40 5.12
CA ASN A 165 -24.16 -0.25 3.67
C ASN A 165 -23.52 -1.48 3.00
N LEU A 166 -23.76 -2.68 3.52
CA LEU A 166 -23.18 -3.93 3.01
C LEU A 166 -24.19 -4.83 2.31
N PRO A 167 -23.86 -5.38 1.12
CA PRO A 167 -24.65 -6.42 0.48
C PRO A 167 -24.85 -7.65 1.38
N PRO A 168 -26.02 -8.32 1.32
CA PRO A 168 -26.30 -9.50 2.14
C PRO A 168 -25.33 -10.68 1.94
N SER A 169 -24.72 -10.82 0.77
CA SER A 169 -23.69 -11.85 0.51
C SER A 169 -22.47 -11.67 1.42
N ILE A 170 -21.95 -10.45 1.51
CA ILE A 170 -20.80 -10.10 2.36
C ILE A 170 -21.15 -10.26 3.85
N ARG A 171 -22.35 -9.83 4.27
CA ARG A 171 -22.80 -10.02 5.66
C ARG A 171 -22.96 -11.51 6.02
N THR A 172 -23.42 -12.33 5.07
CA THR A 172 -23.58 -13.77 5.29
C THR A 172 -22.22 -14.47 5.39
N GLU A 173 -21.26 -14.09 4.56
CA GLU A 173 -19.88 -14.58 4.63
C GLU A 173 -19.24 -14.23 5.99
N LEU A 174 -19.33 -12.96 6.42
CA LEU A 174 -18.86 -12.52 7.73
C LEU A 174 -19.54 -13.26 8.89
N ARG A 175 -20.87 -13.49 8.79
CA ARG A 175 -21.62 -14.27 9.77
C ARG A 175 -21.13 -15.71 9.83
N LEU A 176 -20.98 -16.38 8.69
CA LEU A 176 -20.54 -17.78 8.63
C LEU A 176 -19.11 -17.95 9.16
N ALA A 177 -18.21 -16.99 8.87
CA ALA A 177 -16.87 -16.95 9.44
C ALA A 177 -16.87 -16.74 10.97
N SER A 178 -17.95 -16.19 11.51
CA SER A 178 -18.11 -15.86 12.93
C SER A 178 -18.75 -16.96 13.79
N VAL A 179 -19.31 -18.02 13.19
CA VAL A 179 -20.01 -19.07 13.94
C VAL A 179 -19.03 -20.05 14.58
N GLY A 180 -18.62 -19.75 15.82
CA GLY A 180 -18.31 -20.77 16.83
C GLY A 180 -19.59 -21.19 17.55
N SER A 181 -19.67 -22.43 18.06
CA SER A 181 -20.89 -22.93 18.73
C SER A 181 -21.32 -21.98 19.84
N ARG A 182 -22.52 -21.42 19.72
CA ARG A 182 -23.19 -20.72 20.82
C ARG A 182 -23.91 -21.73 21.70
N ASP A 183 -23.77 -21.59 23.01
CA ASP A 183 -24.67 -22.22 23.96
C ASP A 183 -25.99 -21.43 23.98
N HIS A 184 -27.11 -22.15 23.90
CA HIS A 184 -28.45 -21.56 23.94
C HIS A 184 -28.72 -20.89 25.30
N SER A 185 -29.21 -19.65 25.26
CA SER A 185 -29.57 -18.88 26.45
C SER A 185 -31.09 -18.72 26.57
N TRP A 186 -31.59 -18.48 27.79
CA TRP A 186 -32.99 -18.10 28.02
C TRP A 186 -33.39 -16.82 27.25
N GLN A 187 -32.42 -16.01 26.82
CA GLN A 187 -32.65 -14.81 26.01
C GLN A 187 -33.08 -15.13 24.57
N ASP A 188 -32.80 -16.34 24.05
CA ASP A 188 -33.24 -16.80 22.72
C ASP A 188 -34.76 -17.04 22.66
N TRP A 189 -35.43 -17.05 23.82
CA TRP A 189 -36.88 -17.20 23.95
C TRP A 189 -37.62 -15.85 23.83
N LEU A 190 -36.89 -14.73 23.73
CA LEU A 190 -37.47 -13.42 23.45
C LEU A 190 -37.62 -13.25 21.93
N PRO A 191 -38.70 -12.63 21.44
CA PRO A 191 -38.84 -12.33 20.03
C PRO A 191 -37.67 -11.46 19.55
N GLY A 192 -37.05 -11.85 18.44
CA GLY A 192 -35.95 -11.11 17.82
C GLY A 192 -36.37 -9.69 17.43
N ALA A 193 -35.38 -8.79 17.32
CA ALA A 193 -35.63 -7.41 16.91
C ALA A 193 -36.35 -7.35 15.55
N ALA A 194 -37.45 -6.59 15.48
CA ALA A 194 -38.32 -6.46 14.30
C ALA A 194 -37.75 -5.47 13.24
N VAL A 195 -36.44 -5.52 12.98
CA VAL A 195 -35.77 -4.62 12.01
C VAL A 195 -35.31 -5.42 10.81
N ASN A 196 -35.79 -5.04 9.61
CA ASN A 196 -35.31 -5.62 8.36
C ASN A 196 -33.93 -5.06 8.01
N GLN A 197 -32.87 -5.85 8.17
CA GLN A 197 -31.49 -5.46 7.87
C GLN A 197 -31.21 -5.29 6.37
N GLU A 198 -32.14 -5.71 5.50
CA GLU A 198 -32.08 -5.51 4.05
C GLU A 198 -32.77 -4.21 3.60
N ASP A 199 -33.43 -3.49 4.52
CA ASP A 199 -34.16 -2.26 4.20
C ASP A 199 -34.26 -1.30 5.41
N VAL A 200 -33.09 -0.88 5.91
CA VAL A 200 -32.93 0.11 6.98
C VAL A 200 -33.25 1.51 6.42
N LYS A 201 -34.26 2.18 7.00
CA LYS A 201 -34.64 3.53 6.59
C LYS A 201 -33.62 4.56 7.09
N CYS A 202 -33.27 5.56 6.28
CA CYS A 202 -32.28 6.59 6.62
C CYS A 202 -32.58 7.29 7.96
N SER A 203 -33.87 7.46 8.28
CA SER A 203 -34.32 8.06 9.54
C SER A 203 -34.02 7.22 10.78
N ALA A 204 -33.79 5.91 10.67
CA ALA A 204 -33.35 5.07 11.79
C ALA A 204 -31.99 5.57 12.30
N CYS A 205 -30.98 5.58 11.42
CA CYS A 205 -29.63 6.02 11.77
C CYS A 205 -29.58 7.52 12.11
N HIS A 206 -30.26 8.38 11.33
CA HIS A 206 -30.24 9.83 11.59
C HIS A 206 -30.91 10.24 12.92
N ARG A 207 -31.90 9.49 13.42
CA ARG A 207 -32.49 9.74 14.74
C ARG A 207 -31.56 9.33 15.86
N GLU A 208 -30.86 8.22 15.68
CA GLU A 208 -29.89 7.71 16.66
C GLU A 208 -28.65 8.62 16.75
N HIS A 209 -28.12 9.02 15.60
CA HIS A 209 -26.90 9.83 15.51
C HIS A 209 -27.17 11.34 15.52
N ARG A 210 -28.43 11.80 15.52
CA ARG A 210 -28.79 13.23 15.51
C ARG A 210 -28.22 14.04 14.33
N GLY A 211 -27.93 13.38 13.20
CA GLY A 211 -27.39 14.04 12.01
C GLY A 211 -25.93 14.49 12.16
N ALA A 212 -25.55 15.57 11.45
CA ALA A 212 -24.14 15.97 11.29
C ALA A 212 -23.43 16.38 12.59
N ASP A 213 -24.17 16.80 13.62
CA ASP A 213 -23.62 17.27 14.90
C ASP A 213 -23.41 16.13 15.92
N GLY A 214 -23.85 14.91 15.62
CA GLY A 214 -23.62 13.77 16.48
C GLY A 214 -22.35 13.00 16.15
N LYS A 215 -21.70 12.48 17.21
CA LYS A 215 -20.52 11.63 17.06
C LYS A 215 -20.96 10.25 16.55
N LEU A 216 -20.79 10.02 15.25
CA LEU A 216 -21.04 8.71 14.60
C LEU A 216 -20.22 7.57 15.23
N THR A 217 -19.13 7.91 15.92
CA THR A 217 -18.23 6.96 16.57
C THR A 217 -18.54 6.70 18.05
N ALA A 218 -19.61 7.27 18.60
CA ALA A 218 -19.99 7.09 20.00
C ALA A 218 -21.30 6.31 20.10
N MET A 219 -21.21 4.99 20.23
CA MET A 219 -22.33 4.07 20.42
C MET A 219 -22.00 3.05 21.50
N THR A 220 -23.00 2.69 22.31
CA THR A 220 -22.90 1.58 23.28
C THR A 220 -23.21 0.24 22.61
N ASN A 221 -22.75 -0.87 23.19
CA ASN A 221 -23.08 -2.21 22.69
C ASN A 221 -24.59 -2.46 22.72
N ASP A 222 -25.30 -1.95 23.73
CA ASP A 222 -26.76 -2.09 23.86
C ASP A 222 -27.51 -1.42 22.69
N GLN A 223 -27.00 -0.31 22.17
CA GLN A 223 -27.57 0.33 20.98
C GLN A 223 -27.44 -0.54 19.74
N CYS A 224 -26.31 -1.23 19.57
CA CYS A 224 -26.14 -2.21 18.50
C CYS A 224 -27.15 -3.37 18.62
N GLN A 225 -27.45 -3.83 19.85
CA GLN A 225 -28.42 -4.91 20.08
C GLN A 225 -29.85 -4.57 19.66
N THR A 226 -30.17 -3.30 19.42
CA THR A 226 -31.52 -2.90 18.99
C THR A 226 -31.84 -3.36 17.55
N CYS A 227 -30.80 -3.55 16.72
CA CYS A 227 -30.94 -3.97 15.33
C CYS A 227 -30.47 -5.41 15.09
N HIS A 228 -29.66 -5.99 15.98
CA HIS A 228 -29.18 -7.36 15.88
C HIS A 228 -30.19 -8.35 16.48
N SER A 229 -30.57 -9.37 15.70
CA SER A 229 -31.43 -10.47 16.18
C SER A 229 -30.72 -11.35 17.20
N ASP A 230 -29.43 -11.58 16.97
CA ASP A 230 -28.59 -12.45 17.78
C ASP A 230 -27.88 -11.60 18.83
N ARG A 231 -28.35 -11.69 20.07
CA ARG A 231 -27.77 -10.93 21.18
C ARG A 231 -26.37 -11.43 21.51
N PHE A 232 -25.45 -10.50 21.72
CA PHE A 232 -24.07 -10.78 22.12
C PHE A 232 -23.75 -10.16 23.49
N GLY A 233 -22.92 -10.85 24.27
CA GLY A 233 -22.40 -10.39 25.56
C GLY A 233 -21.16 -9.52 25.42
N ASP A 234 -20.23 -9.65 26.38
CA ASP A 234 -18.94 -8.96 26.34
C ASP A 234 -18.01 -9.50 25.24
N PHE A 235 -16.95 -8.73 24.98
CA PHE A 235 -15.95 -9.08 23.97
C PHE A 235 -15.34 -10.47 24.18
N ALA A 236 -14.93 -10.81 25.40
CA ALA A 236 -14.20 -12.05 25.67
C ALA A 236 -15.04 -13.32 25.44
N SER A 237 -16.34 -13.25 25.77
CA SER A 237 -17.26 -14.39 25.70
C SER A 237 -18.01 -14.52 24.37
N SER A 238 -18.24 -13.40 23.69
CA SER A 238 -19.16 -13.33 22.54
C SER A 238 -18.52 -12.93 21.24
N HIS A 239 -17.25 -12.49 21.25
CA HIS A 239 -16.51 -12.24 20.01
C HIS A 239 -16.08 -13.57 19.37
N PRO A 240 -16.24 -13.73 18.05
CA PRO A 240 -15.74 -14.90 17.33
C PRO A 240 -14.24 -15.10 17.51
N LYS A 241 -13.76 -16.35 17.56
CA LYS A 241 -12.32 -16.61 17.56
C LYS A 241 -11.69 -16.05 16.29
N TRP A 242 -10.48 -15.52 16.43
CA TRP A 242 -9.69 -15.14 15.28
C TRP A 242 -9.11 -16.40 14.64
N ASN A 243 -9.64 -16.78 13.49
CA ASN A 243 -9.03 -17.83 12.67
C ASN A 243 -7.89 -17.28 11.81
N ASP A 244 -7.86 -15.95 11.61
CA ASP A 244 -6.95 -15.28 10.68
C ASP A 244 -6.80 -13.77 10.96
N TRP A 245 -6.49 -13.39 12.20
CA TRP A 245 -6.18 -11.99 12.50
C TRP A 245 -4.96 -11.55 11.67
N PRO A 246 -5.02 -10.40 10.95
CA PRO A 246 -4.40 -10.31 9.64
C PRO A 246 -2.89 -10.04 9.73
N TYR A 247 -2.12 -11.12 9.85
CA TYR A 247 -0.74 -11.15 9.39
C TYR A 247 -0.64 -11.33 7.86
N ARG A 248 -1.73 -11.71 7.18
CA ARG A 248 -1.81 -11.92 5.72
C ARG A 248 -1.68 -10.65 4.86
N ARG A 249 -1.06 -9.61 5.39
CA ARG A 249 -0.68 -8.42 4.65
C ARG A 249 0.84 -8.41 4.62
N GLY A 250 1.42 -9.37 3.90
CA GLY A 250 2.87 -9.49 3.72
C GLY A 250 3.45 -8.25 3.03
N GLY A 251 4.67 -7.88 3.41
CA GLY A 251 5.46 -6.90 2.65
C GLY A 251 5.92 -7.53 1.33
N VAL A 252 6.32 -6.69 0.40
CA VAL A 252 7.00 -7.09 -0.87
C VAL A 252 8.49 -7.36 -0.66
N ILE A 253 9.00 -7.00 0.53
CA ILE A 253 10.36 -7.23 0.97
C ILE A 253 10.38 -8.57 1.71
N ALA A 254 11.26 -9.47 1.31
CA ALA A 254 11.51 -10.71 2.03
C ALA A 254 12.38 -10.41 3.25
N PHE A 255 11.74 -10.35 4.42
CA PHE A 255 12.41 -10.14 5.70
C PHE A 255 11.88 -11.14 6.73
N ASP A 256 12.77 -11.98 7.24
CA ASP A 256 12.47 -12.96 8.27
C ASP A 256 12.82 -12.39 9.66
N HIS A 257 11.78 -12.09 10.45
CA HIS A 257 11.97 -11.53 11.79
C HIS A 257 12.64 -12.53 12.76
N ALA A 258 12.33 -13.82 12.63
CA ALA A 258 12.83 -14.86 13.52
C ALA A 258 14.34 -15.06 13.35
N SER A 259 14.81 -15.17 12.11
CA SER A 259 16.25 -15.27 11.82
C SER A 259 17.01 -14.03 12.28
N HIS A 260 16.48 -12.83 12.07
CA HIS A 260 17.14 -11.61 12.55
C HIS A 260 17.22 -11.58 14.08
N ALA A 261 16.12 -11.87 14.77
CA ALA A 261 16.05 -11.83 16.23
C ALA A 261 16.91 -12.92 16.92
N THR A 262 17.00 -14.12 16.34
CA THR A 262 17.60 -15.28 17.01
C THR A 262 19.02 -15.61 16.53
N LYS A 263 19.37 -15.23 15.30
CA LYS A 263 20.65 -15.60 14.68
C LYS A 263 21.54 -14.40 14.36
N HIS A 264 21.00 -13.37 13.72
CA HIS A 264 21.84 -12.29 13.18
C HIS A 264 22.20 -11.25 14.26
N PHE A 265 21.22 -10.65 14.93
CA PHE A 265 21.48 -9.64 15.96
C PHE A 265 22.35 -10.15 17.12
N PRO A 266 22.12 -11.35 17.68
CA PRO A 266 22.98 -11.90 18.72
C PRO A 266 24.44 -12.15 18.31
N LYS A 267 24.70 -12.30 16.99
CA LYS A 267 26.06 -12.49 16.45
C LYS A 267 26.76 -11.18 16.10
N THR A 268 26.00 -10.09 15.95
CA THR A 268 26.57 -8.78 15.64
C THR A 268 26.99 -8.11 16.94
N ILE A 269 28.29 -8.05 17.18
CA ILE A 269 28.88 -7.40 18.36
C ILE A 269 29.16 -5.93 18.04
N HIS A 270 28.67 -5.04 18.91
CA HIS A 270 28.95 -3.61 18.86
C HIS A 270 29.41 -3.16 20.24
N GLU A 271 30.58 -2.52 20.31
CA GLU A 271 31.17 -2.05 21.57
C GLU A 271 31.34 -3.17 22.63
N GLY A 272 31.58 -4.40 22.19
CA GLY A 272 31.81 -5.55 23.07
C GLY A 272 30.53 -6.29 23.51
N GLU A 273 29.35 -5.82 23.12
CA GLU A 273 28.06 -6.45 23.47
C GLU A 273 27.24 -6.81 22.22
N PRO A 274 26.39 -7.86 22.28
CA PRO A 274 25.46 -8.18 21.19
C PRO A 274 24.43 -7.07 20.98
N LEU A 275 24.17 -6.72 19.72
CA LEU A 275 23.13 -5.75 19.39
C LEU A 275 21.73 -6.28 19.75
N PRO A 276 20.88 -5.50 20.44
CA PRO A 276 19.53 -5.91 20.76
C PRO A 276 18.61 -5.84 19.53
N PHE A 277 17.74 -6.83 19.35
CA PHE A 277 16.69 -6.79 18.31
C PHE A 277 15.47 -6.02 18.80
N GLN A 278 15.36 -4.74 18.45
CA GLN A 278 14.26 -3.86 18.85
C GLN A 278 13.34 -3.54 17.67
N CYS A 279 12.03 -3.74 17.84
CA CYS A 279 11.07 -3.55 16.75
C CYS A 279 11.01 -2.09 16.24
N PHE A 280 11.22 -1.10 17.12
CA PHE A 280 11.08 0.33 16.77
C PHE A 280 12.23 0.87 15.91
N ASP A 281 13.33 0.14 15.79
CA ASP A 281 14.45 0.53 14.93
C ASP A 281 14.00 0.49 13.45
N CYS A 282 13.20 -0.52 13.11
CA CYS A 282 12.59 -0.69 11.78
C CYS A 282 11.16 -0.12 11.70
N HIS A 283 10.39 -0.20 12.80
CA HIS A 283 9.01 0.29 12.90
C HIS A 283 8.94 1.59 13.70
N ALA A 284 9.34 2.70 13.09
CA ALA A 284 9.41 3.99 13.75
C ALA A 284 8.02 4.51 14.20
N ARG A 285 7.98 5.22 15.34
CA ARG A 285 6.77 5.93 15.80
C ARG A 285 6.59 7.23 15.04
N GLY A 286 5.41 7.41 14.43
CA GLY A 286 4.95 8.66 13.85
C GLY A 286 4.55 9.68 14.91
N GLY A 287 4.35 10.94 14.49
CA GLY A 287 3.95 12.04 15.38
C GLY A 287 2.54 11.89 15.99
N ASP A 288 1.71 10.99 15.46
CA ASP A 288 0.40 10.61 15.96
C ASP A 288 0.44 9.42 16.95
N GLY A 289 1.63 8.89 17.23
CA GLY A 289 1.83 7.73 18.10
C GLY A 289 1.62 6.39 17.41
N GLU A 290 1.33 6.37 16.10
CA GLU A 290 1.21 5.13 15.33
C GLU A 290 2.57 4.64 14.82
N LEU A 291 2.67 3.34 14.52
CA LEU A 291 3.89 2.74 13.99
C LEU A 291 3.89 2.74 12.46
N THR A 292 5.03 3.14 11.88
CA THR A 292 5.27 2.96 10.45
C THR A 292 5.51 1.48 10.16
N ARG A 293 4.87 0.97 9.10
CA ARG A 293 5.03 -0.42 8.68
C ARG A 293 6.47 -0.77 8.29
N SER A 294 7.19 0.18 7.72
CA SER A 294 8.58 0.04 7.29
C SER A 294 9.22 1.43 7.32
N THR A 295 10.56 1.47 7.35
CA THR A 295 11.35 2.69 7.24
C THR A 295 12.32 2.58 6.06
N SER A 296 13.20 3.58 5.88
CA SER A 296 14.16 3.56 4.79
C SER A 296 15.29 2.56 5.04
N TYR A 297 15.96 2.14 3.97
CA TYR A 297 17.11 1.23 4.04
C TYR A 297 18.22 1.77 4.95
N GLU A 298 18.48 3.07 4.88
CA GLU A 298 19.52 3.77 5.65
C GLU A 298 19.30 3.62 7.16
N LYS A 299 18.03 3.56 7.57
CA LYS A 299 17.66 3.43 8.97
C LYS A 299 17.56 1.98 9.43
N ALA A 300 17.04 1.07 8.61
CA ALA A 300 16.76 -0.30 9.02
C ALA A 300 17.88 -1.31 8.72
N CYS A 301 18.63 -1.11 7.63
CA CYS A 301 19.46 -2.17 7.05
C CYS A 301 20.94 -1.76 6.90
N GLN A 302 21.20 -0.50 6.57
CA GLN A 302 22.51 -0.04 6.08
C GLN A 302 23.67 -0.38 7.03
N THR A 303 23.51 -0.15 8.33
CA THR A 303 24.59 -0.35 9.32
C THR A 303 25.17 -1.77 9.30
N CYS A 304 24.35 -2.79 9.01
CA CYS A 304 24.78 -4.18 8.98
C CYS A 304 24.98 -4.72 7.56
N HIS A 305 24.24 -4.22 6.57
CA HIS A 305 24.19 -4.81 5.23
C HIS A 305 24.98 -4.04 4.16
N ASP A 306 25.32 -2.76 4.35
CA ASP A 306 25.89 -1.92 3.28
C ASP A 306 27.25 -2.44 2.79
N ALA A 307 28.13 -2.86 3.70
CA ALA A 307 29.46 -3.35 3.33
C ALA A 307 29.38 -4.63 2.47
N ALA A 308 28.59 -5.62 2.90
CA ALA A 308 28.39 -6.86 2.16
C ALA A 308 27.69 -6.59 0.82
N LEU A 309 26.67 -5.74 0.79
CA LEU A 309 25.95 -5.39 -0.42
C LEU A 309 26.85 -4.68 -1.44
N ARG A 310 27.76 -3.80 -1.00
CA ARG A 310 28.74 -3.16 -1.90
C ARG A 310 29.69 -4.16 -2.54
N ILE A 311 30.12 -5.19 -1.80
CA ILE A 311 30.97 -6.26 -2.33
C ILE A 311 30.21 -7.05 -3.40
N GLU A 312 28.97 -7.46 -3.14
CA GLU A 312 28.20 -8.22 -4.13
C GLU A 312 27.83 -7.36 -5.35
N THR A 313 27.42 -6.10 -5.15
CA THR A 313 27.10 -5.18 -6.26
C THR A 313 28.32 -4.74 -7.06
N SER A 314 29.53 -4.77 -6.47
CA SER A 314 30.77 -4.46 -7.18
C SER A 314 31.14 -5.48 -8.26
N THR A 315 30.63 -6.72 -8.19
CA THR A 315 30.79 -7.69 -9.29
C THR A 315 30.03 -7.22 -10.53
N GLY A 316 28.94 -6.46 -10.29
CA GLY A 316 28.07 -5.82 -11.25
C GLY A 316 27.56 -6.74 -12.36
N VAL A 317 27.35 -6.18 -13.55
CA VAL A 317 26.76 -6.88 -14.70
C VAL A 317 27.63 -6.73 -15.94
N GLU A 318 27.73 -7.78 -16.74
CA GLU A 318 28.50 -7.77 -17.98
C GLU A 318 27.60 -7.48 -19.18
N LEU A 319 27.90 -6.40 -19.89
CA LEU A 319 27.23 -6.12 -21.16
C LEU A 319 27.71 -7.09 -22.23
N VAL A 320 29.02 -7.16 -22.44
CA VAL A 320 29.66 -8.01 -23.44
C VAL A 320 31.04 -8.43 -22.96
N ALA A 321 31.45 -9.65 -23.31
CA ALA A 321 32.80 -10.17 -23.09
C ALA A 321 33.21 -10.98 -24.31
N LEU A 322 34.45 -10.80 -24.79
CA LEU A 322 34.97 -11.57 -25.90
C LEU A 322 35.47 -12.93 -25.40
N PRO A 323 35.02 -14.05 -26.01
CA PRO A 323 35.60 -15.36 -25.71
C PRO A 323 37.02 -15.45 -26.29
N SER A 324 37.83 -16.35 -25.75
CA SER A 324 39.02 -16.79 -26.47
C SER A 324 38.64 -17.85 -27.50
N VAL A 325 39.26 -17.78 -28.66
CA VAL A 325 39.02 -18.70 -29.78
C VAL A 325 40.31 -19.40 -30.19
N THR A 326 40.20 -20.53 -30.87
CA THR A 326 41.37 -21.21 -31.42
C THR A 326 41.92 -20.48 -32.64
N THR A 327 43.17 -20.78 -33.00
CA THR A 327 43.80 -20.26 -34.22
C THR A 327 43.00 -20.63 -35.46
N ILE A 328 42.48 -21.87 -35.53
CA ILE A 328 41.65 -22.36 -36.64
C ILE A 328 40.38 -21.50 -36.80
N ALA A 329 39.70 -21.20 -35.69
CA ALA A 329 38.52 -20.32 -35.73
C ALA A 329 38.93 -18.91 -36.19
N ALA A 330 39.98 -18.34 -35.59
CA ALA A 330 40.44 -16.98 -35.87
C ALA A 330 40.90 -16.74 -37.32
N GLU A 331 41.53 -17.72 -37.98
CA GLU A 331 41.98 -17.61 -39.38
C GLU A 331 40.83 -17.37 -40.37
N SER A 332 39.64 -17.86 -40.04
CA SER A 332 38.43 -17.70 -40.84
C SER A 332 37.53 -16.55 -40.35
N MET A 333 37.97 -15.85 -39.30
CA MET A 333 37.34 -14.65 -38.76
C MET A 333 38.06 -13.40 -39.26
N GLY A 334 37.40 -12.26 -39.17
CA GLY A 334 38.11 -10.98 -39.28
C GLY A 334 38.98 -10.69 -38.05
N PRO A 335 39.47 -9.44 -37.90
CA PRO A 335 40.33 -9.05 -36.79
C PRO A 335 39.79 -9.47 -35.41
N TRP A 336 40.67 -10.03 -34.59
CA TRP A 336 40.39 -10.46 -33.22
C TRP A 336 41.60 -10.16 -32.31
N PRO A 337 41.41 -9.86 -31.00
CA PRO A 337 42.53 -9.58 -30.11
C PRO A 337 43.50 -10.75 -30.03
N ALA A 338 44.79 -10.50 -30.25
CA ALA A 338 45.82 -11.56 -30.24
C ALA A 338 45.87 -12.32 -28.90
N ALA A 339 45.64 -11.64 -27.77
CA ALA A 339 45.63 -12.28 -26.45
C ALA A 339 44.34 -13.11 -26.17
N ALA A 340 43.33 -13.03 -27.04
CA ALA A 340 42.14 -13.87 -27.04
C ALA A 340 42.17 -14.96 -28.14
N ILE A 341 43.36 -15.27 -28.68
CA ILE A 341 43.58 -16.38 -29.63
C ILE A 341 44.48 -17.42 -28.96
N GLY A 342 44.02 -18.68 -28.92
CA GLY A 342 44.81 -19.82 -28.43
C GLY A 342 43.95 -21.06 -28.22
N PHE A 343 43.07 -21.01 -27.23
CA PHE A 343 42.14 -22.08 -26.87
C PHE A 343 40.74 -21.51 -26.67
N PHE A 344 39.70 -22.36 -26.67
CA PHE A 344 38.35 -21.92 -26.36
C PHE A 344 38.18 -21.67 -24.86
N ASP A 345 37.74 -20.46 -24.49
CA ASP A 345 37.42 -20.08 -23.11
C ASP A 345 36.48 -18.87 -23.11
N GLY A 346 35.85 -18.61 -21.96
CA GLY A 346 34.90 -17.52 -21.78
C GLY A 346 33.47 -17.91 -22.11
N LYS A 347 32.55 -17.03 -21.73
CA LYS A 347 31.10 -17.24 -21.85
C LYS A 347 30.46 -16.10 -22.60
N VAL A 348 29.44 -16.41 -23.40
CA VAL A 348 28.57 -15.37 -23.97
C VAL A 348 27.78 -14.75 -22.82
N THR A 349 27.93 -13.45 -22.57
CA THR A 349 27.18 -12.76 -21.50
C THR A 349 25.67 -12.85 -21.76
N ALA A 350 24.86 -12.79 -20.71
CA ALA A 350 23.40 -12.88 -20.85
C ALA A 350 22.82 -11.70 -21.66
N ILE A 351 23.37 -10.49 -21.46
CA ILE A 351 22.94 -9.30 -22.18
C ILE A 351 23.37 -9.37 -23.66
N ALA A 352 24.56 -9.86 -23.98
CA ALA A 352 24.98 -10.07 -25.37
C ALA A 352 24.13 -11.15 -26.07
N GLU A 353 23.77 -12.24 -25.39
CA GLU A 353 22.81 -13.22 -25.93
C GLU A 353 21.47 -12.57 -26.26
N LEU A 354 20.94 -11.69 -25.40
CA LEU A 354 19.70 -10.96 -25.66
C LEU A 354 19.82 -10.01 -26.87
N LEU A 355 20.95 -9.31 -27.00
CA LEU A 355 21.21 -8.39 -28.12
C LEU A 355 21.37 -9.10 -29.47
N MET A 356 21.87 -10.33 -29.47
CA MET A 356 22.02 -11.15 -30.68
C MET A 356 20.77 -11.99 -31.00
N ARG A 357 19.83 -12.12 -30.06
CA ARG A 357 18.68 -13.04 -30.15
C ARG A 357 17.78 -12.82 -31.36
N SER A 358 17.65 -11.59 -31.84
CA SER A 358 16.81 -11.26 -33.00
C SER A 358 17.36 -11.82 -34.32
N ASP A 359 18.62 -12.21 -34.35
CA ASP A 359 19.26 -12.87 -35.49
C ASP A 359 19.05 -14.40 -35.37
N PRO A 360 18.32 -15.03 -36.31
CA PRO A 360 18.03 -16.46 -36.25
C PRO A 360 19.28 -17.35 -36.28
N ASP A 361 20.29 -16.97 -37.06
CA ASP A 361 21.49 -17.78 -37.27
C ASP A 361 22.40 -17.69 -36.04
N LEU A 362 22.60 -16.50 -35.49
CA LEU A 362 23.34 -16.31 -34.23
C LEU A 362 22.63 -17.00 -33.06
N ASN A 363 21.31 -16.86 -32.93
CA ASN A 363 20.56 -17.52 -31.86
C ASN A 363 20.68 -19.06 -31.96
N MET A 364 20.69 -19.62 -33.17
CA MET A 364 20.95 -21.04 -33.37
C MET A 364 22.39 -21.44 -33.01
N ALA A 365 23.39 -20.66 -33.42
CA ALA A 365 24.79 -20.92 -33.08
C ALA A 365 25.04 -20.86 -31.57
N ILE A 366 24.51 -19.83 -30.91
CA ILE A 366 24.55 -19.66 -29.45
C ILE A 366 23.92 -20.86 -28.73
N ARG A 367 22.83 -21.43 -29.28
CA ARG A 367 22.17 -22.63 -28.74
C ARG A 367 23.02 -23.90 -28.81
N LYS A 368 23.94 -24.00 -29.76
CA LYS A 368 24.87 -25.13 -29.88
C LYS A 368 25.96 -25.12 -28.81
N LEU A 369 26.29 -23.94 -28.26
CA LEU A 369 27.27 -23.79 -27.18
C LEU A 369 26.73 -24.41 -25.87
N PRO A 370 27.37 -25.47 -25.32
CA PRO A 370 26.96 -26.05 -24.05
C PRO A 370 27.04 -25.01 -22.93
N GLN A 371 25.91 -24.68 -22.29
CA GLN A 371 25.82 -23.62 -21.28
C GLN A 371 26.39 -22.25 -21.71
N ARG A 372 26.41 -21.95 -23.01
CA ARG A 372 26.97 -20.69 -23.56
C ARG A 372 28.46 -20.50 -23.27
N ASP A 373 29.16 -21.60 -23.04
CA ASP A 373 30.53 -21.63 -22.54
C ASP A 373 31.48 -22.19 -23.60
N PHE A 374 32.44 -21.37 -24.03
CA PHE A 374 33.43 -21.75 -25.04
C PHE A 374 34.40 -22.80 -24.50
N SER A 375 34.69 -22.82 -23.20
CA SER A 375 35.59 -23.81 -22.56
C SER A 375 35.11 -25.26 -22.71
N ARG A 376 33.85 -25.46 -23.11
CA ARG A 376 33.24 -26.77 -23.33
C ARG A 376 33.28 -27.25 -24.78
N LEU A 377 33.86 -26.45 -25.67
CA LEU A 377 34.02 -26.77 -27.09
C LEU A 377 35.31 -27.55 -27.34
N ASP A 378 35.25 -28.39 -28.37
CA ASP A 378 36.36 -29.21 -28.83
C ASP A 378 36.90 -28.69 -30.16
N ASP A 379 38.17 -28.31 -30.19
CA ASP A 379 38.82 -27.73 -31.37
C ASP A 379 39.05 -28.74 -32.50
N GLN A 380 38.90 -30.03 -32.22
CA GLN A 380 38.96 -31.09 -33.22
C GLN A 380 37.62 -31.30 -33.94
N ARG A 381 36.53 -30.72 -33.44
CA ARG A 381 35.19 -30.91 -34.01
C ARG A 381 34.82 -29.70 -34.87
N SER A 382 34.63 -29.94 -36.18
CA SER A 382 34.26 -28.89 -37.14
C SER A 382 33.02 -28.11 -36.71
N ASP A 383 32.00 -28.79 -36.19
CA ASP A 383 30.75 -28.17 -35.75
C ASP A 383 30.95 -27.20 -34.58
N ASP A 384 31.87 -27.53 -33.65
CA ASP A 384 32.19 -26.68 -32.49
C ASP A 384 33.00 -25.46 -32.94
N VAL A 385 33.96 -25.64 -33.84
CA VAL A 385 34.75 -24.55 -34.45
C VAL A 385 33.85 -23.60 -35.25
N ASP A 386 32.92 -24.13 -36.05
CA ASP A 386 31.96 -23.34 -36.82
C ASP A 386 31.01 -22.56 -35.90
N ALA A 387 30.51 -23.19 -34.82
CA ALA A 387 29.67 -22.51 -33.83
C ALA A 387 30.44 -21.39 -33.10
N ALA A 388 31.68 -21.65 -32.67
CA ALA A 388 32.54 -20.66 -32.05
C ALA A 388 32.80 -19.46 -32.98
N ARG A 389 33.13 -19.73 -34.25
CA ARG A 389 33.36 -18.71 -35.27
C ARG A 389 32.13 -17.83 -35.47
N GLU A 390 30.96 -18.45 -35.61
CA GLU A 390 29.71 -17.74 -35.87
C GLU A 390 29.36 -16.81 -34.71
N VAL A 391 29.45 -17.31 -33.47
CA VAL A 391 29.15 -16.51 -32.27
C VAL A 391 30.18 -15.41 -32.05
N ALA A 392 31.47 -15.69 -32.22
CA ALA A 392 32.52 -14.68 -32.04
C ALA A 392 32.44 -13.58 -33.13
N SER A 393 32.15 -13.95 -34.38
CA SER A 393 31.90 -12.98 -35.46
C SER A 393 30.65 -12.16 -35.20
N GLY A 394 29.58 -12.78 -34.68
CA GLY A 394 28.36 -12.08 -34.25
C GLY A 394 28.62 -11.08 -33.12
N LEU A 395 29.45 -11.42 -32.14
CA LEU A 395 29.86 -10.51 -31.05
C LEU A 395 30.64 -9.31 -31.57
N ARG A 396 31.57 -9.52 -32.52
CA ARG A 396 32.29 -8.42 -33.16
C ARG A 396 31.32 -7.50 -33.91
N THR A 397 30.45 -8.05 -34.76
CA THR A 397 29.43 -7.27 -35.49
C THR A 397 28.52 -6.51 -34.52
N LEU A 398 28.11 -7.14 -33.40
CA LEU A 398 27.31 -6.48 -32.37
C LEU A 398 28.04 -5.25 -31.79
N ILE A 399 29.31 -5.39 -31.41
CA ILE A 399 30.10 -4.29 -30.84
C ILE A 399 30.33 -3.19 -31.89
N GLU A 400 30.62 -3.56 -33.14
CA GLU A 400 30.75 -2.62 -34.26
C GLU A 400 29.43 -1.86 -34.49
N ASP A 401 28.28 -2.54 -34.54
CA ASP A 401 26.98 -1.90 -34.69
C ASP A 401 26.67 -0.93 -33.55
N ILE A 402 26.93 -1.33 -32.29
CA ILE A 402 26.74 -0.45 -31.13
C ILE A 402 27.71 0.73 -31.19
N SER A 403 28.95 0.55 -31.67
CA SER A 403 29.90 1.66 -31.80
C SER A 403 29.45 2.71 -32.82
N HIS A 404 28.77 2.31 -33.90
CA HIS A 404 28.29 3.24 -34.93
C HIS A 404 26.90 3.82 -34.61
N GLY A 405 25.98 3.00 -34.10
CA GLY A 405 24.58 3.37 -33.86
C GLY A 405 24.25 3.71 -32.40
N GLY A 406 25.20 3.52 -31.48
CA GLY A 406 25.06 3.82 -30.06
C GLY A 406 23.94 3.04 -29.36
N GLN A 407 23.34 3.67 -28.37
CA GLN A 407 22.26 3.10 -27.55
C GLN A 407 21.02 2.69 -28.35
N SER A 408 20.76 3.32 -29.50
CA SER A 408 19.59 3.04 -30.34
C SER A 408 19.58 1.59 -30.88
N VAL A 409 20.76 1.05 -31.20
CA VAL A 409 20.94 -0.33 -31.65
C VAL A 409 20.56 -1.31 -30.55
N MET A 410 20.94 -1.01 -29.30
CA MET A 410 20.65 -1.86 -28.15
C MET A 410 19.15 -1.90 -27.86
N ILE A 411 18.49 -0.73 -27.89
CA ILE A 411 17.05 -0.61 -27.67
C ILE A 411 16.27 -1.37 -28.75
N ASP A 412 16.63 -1.22 -30.03
CA ASP A 412 15.96 -1.92 -31.14
C ASP A 412 16.15 -3.45 -31.06
N ARG A 413 17.39 -3.92 -30.85
CA ARG A 413 17.70 -5.35 -30.77
C ARG A 413 17.00 -6.04 -29.60
N ILE A 414 17.03 -5.45 -28.41
CA ILE A 414 16.35 -6.01 -27.23
C ILE A 414 14.82 -5.87 -27.37
N GLY A 415 14.32 -4.76 -27.92
CA GLY A 415 12.90 -4.53 -28.16
C GLY A 415 12.26 -5.60 -29.06
N LYS A 416 12.99 -6.10 -30.06
CA LYS A 416 12.57 -7.25 -30.91
C LYS A 416 12.36 -8.54 -30.12
N SER A 417 12.92 -8.66 -28.91
CA SER A 417 12.72 -9.80 -28.01
C SER A 417 11.49 -9.65 -27.09
N GLY A 418 10.67 -8.61 -27.29
CA GLY A 418 9.44 -8.37 -26.52
C GLY A 418 9.64 -7.68 -25.17
N ILE A 419 10.84 -7.13 -24.93
CA ILE A 419 11.18 -6.34 -23.75
C ILE A 419 10.87 -4.86 -24.02
N GLY A 420 10.27 -4.17 -23.05
CA GLY A 420 9.95 -2.75 -23.13
C GLY A 420 11.19 -1.86 -23.25
N ALA A 421 11.16 -0.89 -24.15
CA ALA A 421 12.27 0.02 -24.42
C ALA A 421 12.70 0.82 -23.18
N ASP A 422 11.77 1.15 -22.28
CA ASP A 422 12.04 1.96 -21.08
C ASP A 422 13.03 1.27 -20.12
N SER A 423 12.87 -0.03 -19.89
CA SER A 423 13.77 -0.79 -19.01
C SER A 423 15.19 -0.90 -19.58
N VAL A 424 15.29 -1.07 -20.91
CA VAL A 424 16.59 -1.11 -21.60
C VAL A 424 17.25 0.25 -21.57
N ALA A 425 16.49 1.32 -21.86
CA ALA A 425 16.98 2.69 -21.83
C ALA A 425 17.51 3.05 -20.43
N ALA A 426 16.81 2.68 -19.36
CA ALA A 426 17.26 2.90 -17.99
C ALA A 426 18.57 2.16 -17.68
N MET A 427 18.74 0.92 -18.17
CA MET A 427 19.97 0.14 -17.97
C MET A 427 21.17 0.77 -18.66
N ILE A 428 21.00 1.28 -19.88
CA ILE A 428 22.11 1.81 -20.69
C ILE A 428 22.28 3.32 -20.60
N GLN A 429 21.41 4.03 -19.86
CA GLN A 429 21.41 5.49 -19.78
C GLN A 429 22.80 6.04 -19.38
N SER A 430 23.48 5.35 -18.47
CA SER A 430 24.81 5.72 -17.96
C SER A 430 25.96 5.17 -18.80
N LEU A 431 25.71 4.37 -19.84
CA LEU A 431 26.74 3.77 -20.70
C LEU A 431 27.24 4.81 -21.71
N PRO A 432 28.52 5.25 -21.64
CA PRO A 432 29.08 6.18 -22.62
C PRO A 432 29.24 5.48 -23.98
N PRO A 433 28.68 6.01 -25.08
CA PRO A 433 28.87 5.41 -26.41
C PRO A 433 30.35 5.30 -26.80
N GLN A 434 31.16 6.28 -26.40
CA GLN A 434 32.61 6.30 -26.63
C GLN A 434 33.33 5.12 -25.97
N LEU A 435 32.79 4.54 -24.89
CA LEU A 435 33.38 3.37 -24.25
C LEU A 435 33.33 2.15 -25.19
N ILE A 436 32.21 1.98 -25.90
CA ILE A 436 32.04 0.88 -26.87
C ILE A 436 32.83 1.15 -28.15
N GLU A 437 32.85 2.40 -28.62
CA GLU A 437 33.68 2.82 -29.75
C GLU A 437 35.17 2.52 -29.50
N GLU A 438 35.65 2.89 -28.31
CA GLU A 438 37.03 2.67 -27.88
C GLU A 438 37.35 1.17 -27.67
N ALA A 439 36.40 0.39 -27.17
CA ALA A 439 36.52 -1.07 -27.09
C ALA A 439 36.59 -1.70 -28.49
N SER A 440 35.68 -1.33 -29.39
CA SER A 440 35.64 -1.78 -30.79
C SER A 440 36.96 -1.50 -31.50
N ARG A 441 37.44 -0.25 -31.39
CA ARG A 441 38.72 0.16 -31.98
C ARG A 441 39.86 -0.67 -31.41
N ARG A 442 40.02 -0.73 -30.09
CA ARG A 442 41.17 -1.39 -29.46
C ARG A 442 41.20 -2.91 -29.65
N TRP A 443 40.03 -3.56 -29.70
CA TRP A 443 39.95 -5.02 -29.79
C TRP A 443 40.01 -5.53 -31.24
N PHE A 444 39.52 -4.75 -32.21
CA PHE A 444 39.38 -5.21 -33.60
C PHE A 444 40.21 -4.44 -34.63
N THR A 445 40.97 -3.41 -34.24
CA THR A 445 42.02 -2.89 -35.13
C THR A 445 43.31 -3.68 -34.92
N ALA A 446 44.05 -3.92 -36.01
CA ALA A 446 45.33 -4.59 -35.95
C ALA A 446 46.25 -3.76 -35.02
N ALA A 447 46.65 -4.37 -33.91
CA ALA A 447 47.55 -3.73 -32.95
C ALA A 447 48.82 -3.27 -33.66
N ASP A 448 49.24 -2.03 -33.42
CA ASP A 448 50.63 -1.64 -33.67
C ASP A 448 51.53 -2.62 -32.88
N GLU A 449 52.64 -3.06 -33.48
CA GLU A 449 53.57 -4.06 -32.89
C GLU A 449 54.01 -3.72 -31.45
N SER A 450 53.91 -2.45 -31.04
CA SER A 450 54.21 -1.97 -29.69
C SER A 450 53.24 -2.47 -28.61
N ASP A 451 51.95 -2.66 -28.93
CA ASP A 451 50.93 -3.07 -27.93
C ASP A 451 50.99 -4.57 -27.63
N VAL A 452 51.34 -5.39 -28.62
CA VAL A 452 51.50 -6.85 -28.46
C VAL A 452 52.70 -7.18 -27.55
N LEU A 453 53.80 -6.44 -27.69
CA LEU A 453 55.00 -6.60 -26.86
C LEU A 453 54.76 -6.17 -25.40
N ALA A 454 53.96 -5.12 -25.17
CA ALA A 454 53.59 -4.68 -23.83
C ALA A 454 52.74 -5.72 -23.09
N MET A 455 51.80 -6.38 -23.78
CA MET A 455 50.93 -7.41 -23.19
C MET A 455 51.66 -8.74 -22.95
N GLN A 456 52.55 -9.18 -23.86
CA GLN A 456 53.35 -10.40 -23.69
C GLN A 456 54.39 -10.26 -22.56
N SER A 457 54.90 -9.05 -22.31
CA SER A 457 55.78 -8.77 -21.16
C SER A 457 55.07 -8.93 -19.82
N MET A 458 53.75 -8.72 -19.74
CA MET A 458 52.97 -8.88 -18.49
C MET A 458 52.64 -10.36 -18.21
N GLN A 459 52.61 -11.21 -19.23
CA GLN A 459 52.28 -12.64 -19.10
C GLN A 459 53.51 -13.49 -18.72
N THR A 460 54.71 -13.02 -19.07
CA THR A 460 56.00 -13.65 -18.71
C THR A 460 56.42 -13.40 -17.26
N ASP A 461 55.96 -12.32 -16.62
CA ASP A 461 56.24 -12.08 -15.19
C ASP A 461 55.45 -13.01 -14.24
N LYS A 462 54.31 -13.57 -14.70
CA LYS A 462 53.55 -14.57 -13.94
C LYS A 462 54.13 -16.00 -14.04
N THR A 463 55.11 -16.25 -14.91
CA THR A 463 55.73 -17.58 -15.07
C THR A 463 56.91 -17.84 -14.13
N LYS A 464 57.25 -16.91 -13.22
CA LYS A 464 58.05 -17.23 -12.02
C LYS A 464 57.17 -17.90 -10.96
N LEU A 465 56.62 -19.06 -11.30
CA LEU A 465 56.12 -20.01 -10.31
C LEU A 465 57.32 -20.50 -9.49
N ALA A 466 57.22 -20.39 -8.16
CA ALA A 466 58.17 -20.97 -7.23
C ALA A 466 58.38 -22.45 -7.54
N LYS A 467 59.64 -22.83 -7.81
CA LYS A 467 60.06 -24.24 -7.83
C LYS A 467 60.00 -24.78 -6.40
N PHE A 468 58.84 -25.26 -5.97
CA PHE A 468 58.78 -26.25 -4.90
C PHE A 468 59.20 -27.59 -5.46
N ARG A 469 60.36 -28.07 -5.02
CA ARG A 469 60.89 -29.40 -5.34
C ARG A 469 60.41 -30.35 -4.25
N MET A 470 59.34 -31.11 -4.51
CA MET A 470 59.00 -32.25 -3.66
C MET A 470 60.00 -33.37 -3.91
N GLN A 471 60.63 -33.82 -2.84
CA GLN A 471 61.49 -35.00 -2.81
C GLN A 471 60.61 -36.18 -2.37
N ALA A 472 60.54 -37.21 -3.20
CA ALA A 472 59.84 -38.45 -2.88
C ALA A 472 60.55 -39.15 -1.72
N GLY A 473 59.82 -39.39 -0.64
CA GLY A 473 60.19 -40.24 0.48
C GLY A 473 59.02 -41.17 0.74
N GLU A 474 59.30 -42.45 0.55
CA GLU A 474 58.45 -43.61 0.71
C GLU A 474 58.27 -43.85 2.22
N ASP A 475 57.03 -43.98 2.70
CA ASP A 475 56.60 -45.11 3.53
C ASP A 475 55.16 -44.93 4.06
N GLU A 476 54.45 -46.04 4.01
CA GLU A 476 53.08 -46.29 4.45
C GLU A 476 52.89 -45.99 5.96
N LEU A 477 51.67 -45.58 6.35
CA LEU A 477 50.79 -46.38 7.23
C LEU A 477 49.54 -45.55 7.65
N LEU A 478 48.41 -45.95 7.06
CA LEU A 478 47.10 -46.22 7.68
C LEU A 478 46.20 -45.10 8.23
N ALA A 479 44.97 -45.15 7.69
CA ALA A 479 43.65 -45.02 8.31
C ALA A 479 42.95 -43.64 8.28
N ASP A 480 42.18 -43.47 7.20
CA ASP A 480 40.74 -43.19 7.15
C ASP A 480 40.11 -42.14 8.10
N ASP A 481 39.65 -41.10 7.41
CA ASP A 481 38.29 -40.54 7.38
C ASP A 481 37.79 -39.52 8.41
N ASP A 482 37.34 -38.41 7.80
CA ASP A 482 36.31 -37.45 8.19
C ASP A 482 36.65 -36.29 9.14
N LEU A 483 37.47 -35.38 8.62
CA LEU A 483 37.17 -33.94 8.65
C LEU A 483 36.09 -33.66 7.58
N LEU A 484 35.04 -32.89 7.84
CA LEU A 484 35.03 -31.44 7.55
C LEU A 484 33.93 -30.73 8.36
N GLY A 485 34.34 -29.84 9.26
CA GLY A 485 33.44 -28.91 9.93
C GLY A 485 34.18 -27.85 10.75
N GLY A 486 34.43 -26.70 10.14
CA GLY A 486 34.70 -25.45 10.86
C GLY A 486 36.14 -24.94 10.76
N SER A 487 36.29 -23.76 10.18
CA SER A 487 37.39 -22.84 10.48
C SER A 487 36.83 -21.42 10.56
N ASP A 488 36.35 -21.09 11.75
CA ASP A 488 36.74 -19.86 12.44
C ASP A 488 38.28 -19.89 12.57
N LEU A 489 38.96 -18.74 12.44
CA LEU A 489 40.25 -18.39 13.04
C LEU A 489 40.89 -17.23 12.25
N LEU A 490 40.61 -16.00 12.71
CA LEU A 490 41.55 -14.88 12.63
C LEU A 490 41.52 -14.18 13.99
N ASP A 491 42.42 -14.60 14.86
CA ASP A 491 42.86 -13.85 16.03
C ASP A 491 44.38 -13.79 15.95
N ASP A 492 44.91 -12.58 15.92
CA ASP A 492 46.31 -12.27 16.18
C ASP A 492 46.39 -10.76 16.47
N SER A 493 46.08 -10.42 17.72
CA SER A 493 46.56 -9.20 18.38
C SER A 493 47.42 -9.62 19.55
N ASP A 494 48.73 -9.37 19.47
CA ASP A 494 49.61 -9.12 20.61
C ASP A 494 51.04 -8.86 20.13
N LEU A 495 51.41 -7.59 19.96
CA LEU A 495 52.79 -7.10 20.17
C LEU A 495 52.78 -5.57 20.41
N LEU A 496 52.69 -5.18 21.68
CA LEU A 496 53.19 -3.91 22.22
C LEU A 496 54.26 -4.24 23.26
N ASP A 497 55.42 -3.57 23.22
CA ASP A 497 55.81 -2.55 24.21
C ASP A 497 57.28 -2.13 23.99
N ASP A 498 57.54 -0.83 23.90
CA ASP A 498 58.39 -0.13 24.87
C ASP A 498 58.45 1.37 24.56
N SER A 499 58.03 2.15 25.54
CA SER A 499 58.14 3.60 25.65
C SER A 499 59.50 4.02 26.21
N ASP A 500 60.12 5.06 25.64
CA ASP A 500 60.74 6.18 26.38
C ASP A 500 61.50 7.13 25.41
N LEU A 501 61.16 8.42 25.47
CA LEU A 501 62.08 9.52 25.84
C LEU A 501 61.59 10.90 25.35
N LEU A 502 61.51 11.78 26.34
CA LEU A 502 61.16 13.20 26.33
C LEU A 502 62.21 14.06 25.62
N GLY A 503 61.81 15.27 25.20
CA GLY A 503 62.64 16.47 25.40
C GLY A 503 62.92 17.36 24.18
N ASP A 504 62.04 18.33 23.96
CA ASP A 504 62.32 19.78 23.95
C ASP A 504 63.53 20.32 23.14
N SER A 505 63.27 21.17 22.14
CA SER A 505 63.81 22.55 22.06
C SER A 505 63.41 23.28 20.78
N ASP A 506 62.69 24.38 21.00
CA ASP A 506 62.55 25.54 20.10
C ASP A 506 63.91 26.08 19.64
N LEU A 507 64.04 26.42 18.35
CA LEU A 507 64.93 27.48 17.91
C LEU A 507 64.31 28.33 16.79
N LEU A 508 64.23 29.61 17.11
CA LEU A 508 63.55 30.73 16.47
C LEU A 508 64.27 31.29 15.22
N GLY A 509 63.47 31.97 14.38
CA GLY A 509 63.82 33.19 13.62
C GLY A 509 64.56 32.98 12.30
N GLY A 510 64.20 33.55 11.14
CA GLY A 510 63.38 34.73 10.84
C GLY A 510 64.28 35.87 10.33
N GLU A 511 64.31 36.13 9.01
CA GLU A 511 64.58 37.42 8.30
C GLU A 511 64.77 37.11 6.79
N LEU A 512 63.94 37.62 5.85
CA LEU A 512 63.71 38.99 5.34
C LEU A 512 64.58 39.35 4.11
N LEU A 513 63.91 39.36 2.95
CA LEU A 513 63.90 40.35 1.84
C LEU A 513 65.19 40.93 1.21
N GLY A 514 65.17 40.96 -0.14
CA GLY A 514 65.86 41.91 -1.02
C GLY A 514 66.57 41.19 -2.18
N GLY A 515 66.35 41.45 -3.48
CA GLY A 515 65.82 42.60 -4.18
C GLY A 515 66.87 43.11 -5.18
N GLY A 516 66.63 42.95 -6.49
CA GLY A 516 67.43 43.47 -7.62
C GLY A 516 68.26 42.38 -8.35
N ASP A 517 68.47 42.38 -9.66
CA ASP A 517 68.08 43.29 -10.73
C ASP A 517 68.44 42.61 -12.08
N LEU A 518 67.60 42.85 -13.09
CA LEU A 518 67.86 42.98 -14.53
C LEU A 518 68.88 42.09 -15.27
N LEU A 519 68.33 41.35 -16.24
CA LEU A 519 68.68 41.41 -17.67
C LEU A 519 70.17 41.59 -18.02
N ALA A 520 70.93 40.50 -17.93
CA ALA A 520 72.14 40.31 -18.71
C ALA A 520 72.36 38.81 -18.96
N ASP A 521 71.74 38.25 -20.00
CA ASP A 521 72.47 37.94 -21.24
C ASP A 521 71.49 37.40 -22.28
N ASP A 522 71.53 37.99 -23.46
CA ASP A 522 70.68 37.65 -24.60
C ASP A 522 71.45 36.69 -25.52
N SER A 523 70.67 35.87 -26.21
CA SER A 523 70.93 35.38 -27.56
C SER A 523 71.58 34.00 -27.75
N LEU A 524 70.70 33.10 -28.24
CA LEU A 524 70.92 32.36 -29.49
C LEU A 524 72.05 31.31 -29.52
N ALA A 525 71.92 30.25 -28.72
CA ALA A 525 72.77 29.07 -28.85
C ALA A 525 72.04 27.71 -28.75
N GLU A 526 70.75 27.65 -29.10
CA GLU A 526 70.04 26.36 -29.21
C GLU A 526 69.71 26.12 -30.69
N ASP A 527 70.40 25.15 -31.27
CA ASP A 527 70.25 24.66 -32.64
C ASP A 527 68.84 24.08 -32.85
N PRO A 528 68.01 24.62 -33.76
CA PRO A 528 66.66 24.12 -34.02
C PRO A 528 66.64 22.74 -34.72
N LEU A 529 67.78 22.07 -34.89
CA LEU A 529 67.90 20.72 -35.46
C LEU A 529 68.47 19.66 -34.51
N SER A 530 68.64 19.95 -33.21
CA SER A 530 69.00 18.89 -32.27
C SER A 530 67.81 17.96 -32.04
N SER A 531 67.90 16.75 -32.59
CA SER A 531 66.90 15.69 -32.43
C SER A 531 66.69 15.38 -30.94
N PRO A 532 65.45 15.23 -30.45
CA PRO A 532 65.23 14.81 -29.08
C PRO A 532 65.75 13.39 -28.92
N VAL A 533 66.68 13.21 -27.99
CA VAL A 533 67.08 11.90 -27.46
C VAL A 533 65.80 11.18 -27.03
N PRO A 534 65.50 9.96 -27.49
CA PRO A 534 64.31 9.26 -27.09
C PRO A 534 64.41 8.99 -25.59
N GLN A 535 63.61 9.71 -24.81
CA GLN A 535 63.34 9.33 -23.44
C GLN A 535 62.71 7.94 -23.49
N LYS A 536 63.41 6.99 -22.86
CA LYS A 536 62.92 5.63 -22.62
C LYS A 536 61.50 5.74 -22.04
N PRO A 537 60.46 5.16 -22.67
CA PRO A 537 59.10 5.29 -22.18
C PRO A 537 59.01 4.58 -20.82
N SER A 538 59.06 5.38 -19.76
CA SER A 538 58.85 4.96 -18.39
C SER A 538 57.40 5.24 -18.03
N ALA A 539 56.51 4.32 -18.39
CA ALA A 539 55.26 4.05 -17.67
C ALA A 539 54.59 2.84 -18.35
N VAL A 540 54.70 1.67 -17.75
CA VAL A 540 53.66 0.64 -17.90
C VAL A 540 52.38 1.35 -17.48
N SER A 541 51.42 1.52 -18.40
CA SER A 541 50.14 2.14 -18.05
C SER A 541 49.56 1.36 -16.88
N ALA A 542 49.40 2.01 -15.72
CA ALA A 542 48.81 1.39 -14.55
C ALA A 542 47.45 0.80 -14.96
N ARG A 543 47.25 -0.49 -14.65
CA ARG A 543 46.02 -1.23 -14.93
C ARG A 543 44.81 -0.42 -14.43
N PHE A 544 43.73 -0.40 -15.21
CA PHE A 544 42.47 0.16 -14.74
C PHE A 544 41.96 -0.67 -13.55
N ASP A 545 41.98 -0.08 -12.36
CA ASP A 545 41.48 -0.67 -11.14
C ASP A 545 40.10 -0.09 -10.85
N ALA A 546 39.05 -0.87 -11.16
CA ALA A 546 37.68 -0.42 -10.98
C ALA A 546 37.32 -0.15 -9.51
N ASP A 547 37.98 -0.81 -8.55
CA ASP A 547 37.72 -0.62 -7.12
C ASP A 547 38.11 0.80 -6.67
N SER A 548 39.29 1.28 -7.11
CA SER A 548 39.76 2.62 -6.77
C SER A 548 39.23 3.72 -7.70
N MET A 549 39.00 3.41 -8.98
CA MET A 549 38.63 4.41 -9.98
C MET A 549 37.11 4.63 -10.11
N LEU A 550 36.27 3.66 -9.70
CA LEU A 550 34.81 3.76 -9.75
C LEU A 550 34.15 3.52 -8.37
N PRO A 551 34.49 4.32 -7.33
CA PRO A 551 33.87 4.17 -6.01
C PRO A 551 32.37 4.48 -6.01
N ALA A 552 31.89 5.26 -6.98
CA ALA A 552 30.47 5.58 -7.17
C ALA A 552 29.76 4.64 -8.16
N GLY A 553 30.43 3.58 -8.62
CA GLY A 553 29.95 2.70 -9.69
C GLY A 553 30.09 3.32 -11.08
N GLY A 554 29.87 2.51 -12.10
CA GLY A 554 29.96 2.96 -13.50
C GLY A 554 30.33 1.87 -14.49
N TRP A 555 30.19 2.21 -15.77
CA TRP A 555 30.63 1.37 -16.88
C TRP A 555 32.13 1.52 -17.12
N TYR A 556 32.81 0.41 -17.35
CA TYR A 556 34.22 0.39 -17.71
C TYR A 556 34.54 -0.74 -18.68
N ARG A 557 35.69 -0.61 -19.33
CA ARG A 557 36.29 -1.64 -20.18
C ARG A 557 37.39 -2.34 -19.39
N ASP A 558 37.35 -3.66 -19.35
CA ASP A 558 38.43 -4.49 -18.83
C ASP A 558 39.16 -5.15 -19.99
N ASP A 559 40.37 -4.67 -20.28
CA ASP A 559 41.21 -5.20 -21.36
C ASP A 559 41.87 -6.54 -21.00
N LEU A 560 41.86 -6.97 -19.74
CA LEU A 560 42.37 -8.29 -19.35
C LEU A 560 41.38 -9.39 -19.71
N THR A 561 40.09 -9.12 -19.50
CA THR A 561 38.99 -10.06 -19.78
C THR A 561 38.27 -9.76 -21.10
N PHE A 562 38.73 -8.75 -21.84
CA PHE A 562 38.11 -8.25 -23.06
C PHE A 562 36.59 -8.02 -22.90
N SER A 563 36.21 -7.33 -21.82
CA SER A 563 34.81 -7.15 -21.45
C SER A 563 34.44 -5.67 -21.23
N VAL A 564 33.17 -5.35 -21.47
CA VAL A 564 32.54 -4.11 -21.02
C VAL A 564 31.58 -4.46 -19.91
N ARG A 565 31.83 -3.91 -18.72
CA ARG A 565 31.14 -4.26 -17.48
C ARG A 565 30.65 -3.02 -16.78
N TYR A 566 29.55 -3.19 -16.06
CA TYR A 566 29.07 -2.22 -15.09
C TYR A 566 29.51 -2.66 -13.70
N ARG A 567 30.00 -1.72 -12.88
CA ARG A 567 30.22 -1.89 -11.45
C ARG A 567 29.12 -1.16 -10.69
N GLY A 568 28.41 -1.85 -9.80
CA GLY A 568 27.42 -1.23 -8.93
C GLY A 568 28.02 -0.51 -7.73
N ASN A 569 27.22 0.33 -7.07
CA ASN A 569 27.67 1.16 -5.94
C ASN A 569 26.99 0.89 -4.59
N GLY A 570 26.12 -0.12 -4.53
CA GLY A 570 25.39 -0.51 -3.32
C GLY A 570 23.87 -0.49 -3.51
N HIS A 571 23.14 -0.11 -2.46
CA HIS A 571 21.68 -0.08 -2.47
C HIS A 571 21.13 1.01 -3.41
N ALA A 572 19.99 0.74 -4.03
CA ALA A 572 19.32 1.63 -4.99
C ALA A 572 20.12 1.95 -6.28
N ASP A 573 21.04 1.06 -6.68
CA ASP A 573 21.76 1.17 -7.95
C ASP A 573 20.80 1.14 -9.16
N PRO A 574 20.79 2.18 -10.02
CA PRO A 574 19.81 2.30 -11.09
C PRO A 574 20.03 1.31 -12.23
N VAL A 575 21.27 0.93 -12.54
CA VAL A 575 21.57 0.04 -13.66
C VAL A 575 21.24 -1.40 -13.27
N ILE A 576 21.63 -1.85 -12.07
CA ILE A 576 21.29 -3.19 -11.58
C ILE A 576 19.78 -3.33 -11.46
N ARG A 577 19.08 -2.32 -10.91
CA ARG A 577 17.62 -2.29 -10.87
C ARG A 577 17.00 -2.43 -12.25
N ALA A 578 17.48 -1.66 -13.24
CA ALA A 578 16.97 -1.73 -14.60
C ALA A 578 17.27 -3.10 -15.26
N THR A 579 18.42 -3.71 -14.97
CA THR A 579 18.74 -5.08 -15.41
C THR A 579 17.76 -6.10 -14.83
N ILE A 580 17.36 -5.96 -13.56
CA ILE A 580 16.35 -6.82 -12.92
C ILE A 580 14.97 -6.63 -13.55
N GLU A 581 14.55 -5.38 -13.76
CA GLU A 581 13.27 -5.07 -14.40
C GLU A 581 13.23 -5.53 -15.88
N MET A 582 14.37 -5.52 -16.57
CA MET A 582 14.52 -6.11 -17.89
C MET A 582 14.40 -7.65 -17.83
N ALA A 583 15.09 -8.31 -16.90
CA ALA A 583 15.05 -9.75 -16.73
C ALA A 583 13.66 -10.25 -16.30
N ALA A 584 12.92 -9.46 -15.52
CA ALA A 584 11.55 -9.77 -15.12
C ALA A 584 10.60 -9.93 -16.32
N GLN A 585 10.84 -9.22 -17.42
CA GLN A 585 10.02 -9.28 -18.64
C GLN A 585 10.25 -10.53 -19.50
N LEU A 586 11.33 -11.27 -19.23
CA LEU A 586 11.60 -12.54 -19.87
C LEU A 586 10.75 -13.66 -19.23
N MET A 587 10.42 -14.67 -20.03
CA MET A 587 9.68 -15.83 -19.53
C MET A 587 10.52 -16.61 -18.49
N PRO A 588 9.91 -17.17 -17.43
CA PRO A 588 10.57 -18.13 -16.56
C PRO A 588 11.15 -19.30 -17.36
N GLY A 589 12.39 -19.71 -17.04
CA GLY A 589 13.14 -20.73 -17.79
C GLY A 589 13.86 -20.23 -19.06
N ASP A 590 13.87 -18.93 -19.33
CA ASP A 590 14.73 -18.34 -20.36
C ASP A 590 16.21 -18.37 -19.90
N PRO A 591 17.14 -18.99 -20.65
CA PRO A 591 18.54 -19.11 -20.22
C PRO A 591 19.27 -17.79 -20.00
N ALA A 592 18.85 -16.69 -20.65
CA ALA A 592 19.42 -15.38 -20.39
C ALA A 592 18.87 -14.78 -19.09
N ARG A 593 17.59 -15.01 -18.80
CA ARG A 593 16.96 -14.59 -17.54
C ARG A 593 17.66 -15.26 -16.36
N ASP A 594 17.79 -16.57 -16.38
CA ASP A 594 18.33 -17.33 -15.25
C ASP A 594 19.77 -16.91 -14.95
N ARG A 595 20.62 -16.74 -15.98
CA ARG A 595 22.00 -16.27 -15.81
C ARG A 595 22.11 -14.82 -15.32
N ILE A 596 21.14 -13.95 -15.65
CA ILE A 596 21.07 -12.60 -15.07
C ILE A 596 20.76 -12.70 -13.58
N LEU A 597 19.77 -13.53 -13.20
CA LEU A 597 19.34 -13.70 -11.82
C LEU A 597 20.40 -14.37 -10.94
N GLU A 598 21.19 -15.27 -11.51
CA GLU A 598 22.32 -15.94 -10.84
C GLU A 598 23.53 -15.02 -10.61
N SER A 599 23.60 -13.87 -11.28
CA SER A 599 24.71 -12.94 -11.08
C SER A 599 24.68 -12.38 -9.66
N LYS A 600 25.82 -12.36 -8.98
CA LYS A 600 25.96 -11.93 -7.57
C LYS A 600 25.31 -10.58 -7.28
N ALA A 601 25.57 -9.58 -8.12
CA ALA A 601 24.99 -8.24 -7.99
C ALA A 601 23.46 -8.23 -8.05
N VAL A 602 22.87 -9.05 -8.92
CA VAL A 602 21.41 -9.17 -9.06
C VAL A 602 20.81 -10.01 -7.95
N ALA A 603 21.41 -11.16 -7.64
CA ALA A 603 21.00 -12.07 -6.58
C ALA A 603 20.89 -11.33 -5.22
N ALA A 604 21.88 -10.50 -4.90
CA ALA A 604 21.88 -9.69 -3.67
C ALA A 604 20.69 -8.73 -3.56
N CYS A 605 20.16 -8.25 -4.70
CA CYS A 605 18.98 -7.38 -4.70
C CYS A 605 17.69 -8.17 -4.54
N ILE A 606 17.54 -9.27 -5.29
CA ILE A 606 16.30 -10.08 -5.33
C ILE A 606 16.10 -10.94 -4.09
N ASP A 607 17.17 -11.23 -3.32
CA ASP A 607 17.07 -11.87 -2.01
C ASP A 607 16.19 -11.07 -1.04
N CYS A 608 16.26 -9.74 -1.10
CA CYS A 608 15.39 -8.85 -0.34
C CYS A 608 14.15 -8.41 -1.12
N HIS A 609 14.25 -8.28 -2.45
CA HIS A 609 13.18 -7.80 -3.33
C HIS A 609 12.65 -8.88 -4.31
N PRO A 610 12.16 -10.03 -3.83
CA PRO A 610 11.67 -11.08 -4.74
C PRO A 610 10.44 -10.62 -5.54
N GLY A 611 9.68 -9.65 -5.01
CA GLY A 611 8.56 -9.02 -5.71
C GLY A 611 8.98 -8.27 -6.99
N ALA A 612 10.24 -7.85 -7.14
CA ALA A 612 10.75 -7.13 -8.31
C ALA A 612 10.65 -7.94 -9.62
N LEU A 613 10.49 -9.26 -9.54
CA LEU A 613 10.38 -10.14 -10.71
C LEU A 613 8.94 -10.42 -11.13
N THR A 614 7.95 -9.90 -10.40
CA THR A 614 6.53 -10.23 -10.62
C THR A 614 5.77 -9.21 -11.46
N THR A 615 6.42 -8.11 -11.83
CA THR A 615 5.85 -6.99 -12.62
C THR A 615 5.52 -7.32 -14.08
N ALA A 616 5.82 -8.55 -14.55
CA ALA A 616 5.71 -8.92 -15.97
C ALA A 616 4.37 -9.55 -16.40
N SER A 617 3.25 -9.14 -15.80
CA SER A 617 1.96 -9.34 -16.48
C SER A 617 1.85 -8.29 -17.59
N ARG A 618 2.04 -8.73 -18.85
CA ARG A 618 2.16 -7.98 -20.13
C ARG A 618 1.13 -6.85 -20.41
N ASN A 619 0.18 -6.57 -19.52
CA ASN A 619 -0.91 -5.60 -19.73
C ASN A 619 -1.16 -4.64 -18.55
N LEU A 620 -0.32 -4.59 -17.51
CA LEU A 620 -0.40 -3.57 -16.45
C LEU A 620 0.85 -2.69 -16.47
N PRO A 621 0.73 -1.37 -16.24
CA PRO A 621 1.91 -0.51 -16.07
C PRO A 621 2.79 -1.06 -14.93
N PRO A 622 4.13 -0.97 -15.06
CA PRO A 622 5.05 -1.44 -14.04
C PRO A 622 4.74 -0.70 -12.74
N THR A 623 4.16 -1.41 -11.78
CA THR A 623 3.89 -0.83 -10.47
C THR A 623 5.19 -0.86 -9.68
N PRO A 624 5.58 0.23 -8.98
CA PRO A 624 6.79 0.28 -8.14
C PRO A 624 6.81 -0.73 -6.98
N SER A 625 5.77 -1.56 -6.85
CA SER A 625 5.49 -2.41 -5.71
C SER A 625 6.58 -3.46 -5.44
N GLY A 626 7.41 -3.84 -6.41
CA GLY A 626 8.54 -4.75 -6.15
C GLY A 626 9.69 -4.13 -5.34
N TRP A 627 9.86 -2.81 -5.44
CA TRP A 627 10.98 -2.07 -4.84
C TRP A 627 10.58 -1.27 -3.60
N VAL A 628 9.28 -1.01 -3.44
CA VAL A 628 8.74 -0.19 -2.34
C VAL A 628 7.61 -0.95 -1.65
N SER A 629 7.63 -0.97 -0.32
CA SER A 629 6.53 -1.51 0.47
C SER A 629 5.30 -0.60 0.39
N ASP A 630 4.16 -1.13 -0.07
CA ASP A 630 2.92 -0.35 -0.16
C ASP A 630 2.32 -0.02 1.21
N PRO A 631 1.82 1.22 1.41
CA PRO A 631 1.04 1.59 2.58
C PRO A 631 -0.37 0.96 2.52
N LEU A 632 -0.68 0.09 3.47
CA LEU A 632 -1.94 -0.68 3.53
C LEU A 632 -3.21 0.18 3.67
N ILE A 633 -3.07 1.44 4.08
CA ILE A 633 -4.22 2.32 4.39
C ILE A 633 -4.59 3.21 3.19
N ARG A 634 -3.80 3.23 2.11
CA ARG A 634 -3.99 4.15 0.97
C ARG A 634 -3.96 3.49 -0.40
N ASN A 635 -4.21 2.18 -0.52
CA ASN A 635 -4.35 1.57 -1.84
C ASN A 635 -5.82 1.68 -2.32
N PRO A 636 -6.11 2.50 -3.35
CA PRO A 636 -7.48 2.71 -3.82
C PRO A 636 -8.11 1.43 -4.41
N THR A 637 -7.29 0.46 -4.80
CA THR A 637 -7.75 -0.79 -5.41
C THR A 637 -8.12 -1.86 -4.37
N LEU A 638 -7.60 -1.75 -3.13
CA LEU A 638 -7.93 -2.62 -2.00
C LEU A 638 -9.15 -2.15 -1.18
N HIS A 639 -9.79 -1.04 -1.57
CA HIS A 639 -11.06 -0.60 -0.98
C HIS A 639 -12.21 -1.63 -1.08
N ARG A 640 -12.06 -2.72 -1.84
CA ARG A 640 -13.06 -3.79 -1.88
C ARG A 640 -13.08 -4.72 -0.65
N SER A 641 -12.05 -4.68 0.20
CA SER A 641 -12.02 -5.47 1.44
C SER A 641 -11.56 -4.62 2.62
N GLY A 642 -12.11 -3.41 2.73
CA GLY A 642 -12.02 -2.56 3.91
C GLY A 642 -12.51 -3.33 5.14
N GLY A 643 -11.57 -3.98 5.84
CA GLY A 643 -11.88 -4.71 7.05
C GLY A 643 -12.52 -3.76 8.05
N PHE A 644 -13.63 -4.17 8.65
CA PHE A 644 -14.28 -3.42 9.72
C PHE A 644 -13.38 -3.23 10.93
N THR A 645 -12.29 -3.95 11.02
CA THR A 645 -11.35 -3.90 12.14
C THR A 645 -10.30 -2.81 11.94
N LYS A 646 -10.18 -1.95 12.94
CA LYS A 646 -9.06 -1.01 13.09
C LYS A 646 -8.27 -1.38 14.35
N PHE A 647 -6.97 -1.19 14.28
CA PHE A 647 -6.10 -1.24 15.44
C PHE A 647 -5.17 -0.03 15.41
N THR A 648 -4.94 0.58 16.56
CA THR A 648 -4.10 1.76 16.75
C THR A 648 -3.09 1.45 17.85
N HIS A 649 -1.80 1.56 17.56
CA HIS A 649 -0.75 1.26 18.52
C HIS A 649 -0.64 2.32 19.61
N GLY A 650 -0.90 3.60 19.30
CA GLY A 650 -0.64 4.73 20.21
C GLY A 650 -1.18 4.54 21.64
N PRO A 651 -2.47 4.18 21.84
CA PRO A 651 -3.03 3.94 23.17
C PRO A 651 -2.36 2.79 23.94
N HIS A 652 -1.91 1.76 23.24
CA HIS A 652 -1.31 0.56 23.85
C HIS A 652 0.15 0.83 24.26
N LEU A 653 0.89 1.55 23.42
CA LEU A 653 2.29 1.85 23.63
C LEU A 653 2.57 2.83 24.79
N ASN A 654 1.52 3.41 25.38
CA ASN A 654 1.58 4.27 26.56
C ASN A 654 1.40 3.50 27.89
N ILE A 655 1.12 2.19 27.83
CA ILE A 655 0.94 1.35 29.02
C ILE A 655 2.27 0.67 29.36
N ALA A 656 2.69 0.78 30.63
CA ALA A 656 3.93 0.15 31.11
C ALA A 656 3.86 -1.37 30.90
N GLY A 657 4.79 -1.92 30.11
CA GLY A 657 4.85 -3.33 29.73
C GLY A 657 4.36 -3.66 28.32
N LEU A 658 3.53 -2.81 27.69
CA LEU A 658 3.09 -2.97 26.30
C LEU A 658 3.95 -2.18 25.30
N SER A 659 4.99 -1.52 25.79
CA SER A 659 6.05 -0.95 24.94
C SER A 659 6.85 -2.03 24.23
N ASP A 660 6.89 -3.25 24.75
CA ASP A 660 7.44 -4.40 24.05
C ASP A 660 6.40 -4.99 23.09
N CYS A 661 6.67 -4.86 21.78
CA CYS A 661 5.79 -5.37 20.74
C CYS A 661 5.57 -6.89 20.83
N GLN A 662 6.51 -7.64 21.41
CA GLN A 662 6.44 -9.10 21.54
C GLN A 662 5.31 -9.56 22.46
N HIS A 663 4.75 -8.67 23.28
CA HIS A 663 3.58 -8.98 24.09
C HIS A 663 2.38 -9.41 23.22
N CYS A 664 2.21 -8.77 22.06
CA CYS A 664 1.17 -9.11 21.10
C CYS A 664 1.74 -9.86 19.88
N HIS A 665 2.90 -9.43 19.38
CA HIS A 665 3.54 -10.00 18.19
C HIS A 665 4.58 -11.05 18.56
N GLN A 666 4.11 -12.24 18.95
CA GLN A 666 4.98 -13.34 19.32
C GLN A 666 5.64 -13.96 18.08
N ILE A 667 6.96 -13.94 18.03
CA ILE A 667 7.75 -14.57 16.97
C ILE A 667 7.79 -16.07 17.23
N ASN A 668 7.52 -16.88 16.22
CA ASN A 668 7.70 -18.32 16.25
C ASN A 668 9.20 -18.65 16.21
N ARG A 669 9.81 -18.87 17.37
CA ARG A 669 11.25 -19.16 17.50
C ARG A 669 11.63 -20.61 17.21
N ASP A 670 10.68 -21.54 17.36
CA ASP A 670 10.91 -22.98 17.23
C ASP A 670 10.59 -23.51 15.83
N GLY A 671 9.83 -22.75 15.04
CA GLY A 671 9.62 -23.01 13.63
C GLY A 671 10.70 -22.31 12.82
N ILE A 672 11.75 -23.05 12.42
CA ILE A 672 12.55 -22.69 11.24
C ILE A 672 11.62 -22.85 10.03
N VAL A 673 10.68 -21.91 9.87
CA VAL A 673 10.17 -21.60 8.55
C VAL A 673 11.20 -20.63 8.01
N SER A 674 12.36 -21.16 7.61
CA SER A 674 13.09 -20.46 6.55
C SER A 674 12.01 -20.21 5.50
N PRO A 675 11.70 -18.95 5.12
CA PRO A 675 10.84 -18.74 3.97
C PRO A 675 11.43 -19.64 2.89
N PRO A 676 10.62 -20.53 2.26
CA PRO A 676 11.16 -21.42 1.25
C PRO A 676 11.98 -20.52 0.35
N ARG A 677 13.29 -20.80 0.21
CA ARG A 677 14.15 -20.07 -0.73
C ARG A 677 13.37 -20.14 -2.02
N VAL A 678 12.68 -19.05 -2.35
CA VAL A 678 11.74 -19.09 -3.44
C VAL A 678 12.65 -19.28 -4.63
N ASP A 679 12.49 -20.37 -5.37
CA ASP A 679 13.35 -20.60 -6.52
C ASP A 679 13.04 -19.51 -7.53
N VAL A 680 13.86 -18.47 -7.49
CA VAL A 680 13.66 -17.19 -8.15
C VAL A 680 13.62 -17.36 -9.68
N THR A 681 14.20 -18.47 -10.16
CA THR A 681 14.19 -18.87 -11.57
C THR A 681 12.80 -19.37 -12.02
N THR A 682 11.96 -19.85 -11.09
CA THR A 682 10.64 -20.44 -11.40
C THR A 682 9.43 -19.57 -11.03
N ILE A 683 9.64 -18.46 -10.31
CA ILE A 683 8.54 -17.59 -9.82
C ILE A 683 7.70 -17.05 -10.99
N SER A 684 6.43 -17.44 -11.05
CA SER A 684 5.38 -16.75 -11.81
C SER A 684 4.67 -15.71 -10.94
N ALA A 685 4.05 -14.69 -11.55
CA ALA A 685 3.21 -13.70 -10.86
C ALA A 685 2.03 -14.34 -10.09
N SER A 686 1.66 -15.58 -10.41
CA SER A 686 0.65 -16.39 -9.74
C SER A 686 1.12 -17.10 -8.46
N ASP A 687 2.43 -17.22 -8.25
CA ASP A 687 3.02 -18.12 -7.25
C ASP A 687 3.38 -17.41 -5.94
N LEU A 688 3.21 -16.08 -5.90
CA LEU A 688 3.33 -15.32 -4.66
C LEU A 688 2.09 -15.55 -3.79
N ALA A 689 2.08 -16.69 -3.10
CA ALA A 689 1.50 -16.72 -1.77
C ALA A 689 2.13 -15.58 -0.94
N PRO A 690 1.40 -14.95 0.00
CA PRO A 690 2.01 -14.00 0.93
C PRO A 690 3.27 -14.64 1.51
N VAL A 691 4.40 -13.92 1.50
CA VAL A 691 5.63 -14.38 2.17
C VAL A 691 5.21 -14.92 3.54
N PRO A 692 5.52 -16.19 3.87
CA PRO A 692 5.17 -16.75 5.17
C PRO A 692 5.67 -15.79 6.24
N HIS A 693 4.82 -15.42 7.20
CA HIS A 693 5.23 -14.58 8.32
C HIS A 693 5.64 -15.47 9.47
N GLU A 694 6.68 -15.08 10.18
CA GLU A 694 7.26 -15.87 11.28
C GLU A 694 6.60 -15.56 12.63
N PHE A 695 5.41 -14.96 12.63
CA PHE A 695 4.65 -14.64 13.83
C PHE A 695 3.58 -15.69 14.13
N MET A 696 3.39 -15.98 15.42
CA MET A 696 2.28 -16.81 15.86
C MET A 696 0.95 -16.10 15.63
N PRO A 697 -0.12 -16.80 15.19
CA PRO A 697 -1.46 -16.26 15.13
C PRO A 697 -1.86 -15.63 16.47
N MET A 698 -2.30 -14.37 16.46
CA MET A 698 -2.88 -13.77 17.66
C MET A 698 -4.29 -14.33 17.83
N GLY A 699 -4.62 -14.71 19.08
CA GLY A 699 -5.97 -15.05 19.49
C GLY A 699 -6.60 -13.94 20.34
N ILE A 700 -7.93 -14.01 20.50
CA ILE A 700 -8.75 -13.01 21.21
C ILE A 700 -8.29 -12.78 22.65
N GLU A 701 -7.67 -13.80 23.26
CA GLU A 701 -7.09 -13.77 24.60
C GLU A 701 -6.04 -12.67 24.78
N THR A 702 -5.32 -12.33 23.71
CA THR A 702 -4.31 -11.24 23.70
C THR A 702 -4.94 -9.90 24.06
N CYS A 703 -6.20 -9.67 23.69
CA CYS A 703 -6.92 -8.43 23.96
C CYS A 703 -7.89 -8.54 25.13
N ALA A 704 -8.49 -9.71 25.35
CA ALA A 704 -9.54 -9.91 26.35
C ALA A 704 -9.08 -9.61 27.78
N GLY A 705 -7.78 -9.77 28.08
CA GLY A 705 -7.22 -9.45 29.39
C GLY A 705 -7.29 -7.95 29.77
N CYS A 706 -7.33 -7.05 28.79
CA CYS A 706 -7.43 -5.59 29.02
C CYS A 706 -8.76 -4.99 28.53
N HIS A 707 -9.38 -5.60 27.52
CA HIS A 707 -10.64 -5.15 26.92
C HIS A 707 -11.85 -5.83 27.54
N HIS A 708 -12.21 -5.37 28.74
CA HIS A 708 -13.43 -5.73 29.44
C HIS A 708 -14.08 -4.49 30.07
N ARG A 709 -15.31 -4.64 30.58
CA ARG A 709 -16.14 -3.56 31.11
C ARG A 709 -15.47 -2.69 32.19
N ASP A 710 -14.63 -3.30 33.02
CA ASP A 710 -13.99 -2.66 34.18
C ASP A 710 -12.57 -2.11 33.90
N ALA A 711 -12.10 -2.18 32.65
CA ALA A 711 -10.77 -1.69 32.26
C ALA A 711 -10.83 -0.80 31.00
N ALA A 712 -10.22 -1.21 29.89
CA ALA A 712 -10.15 -0.39 28.66
C ALA A 712 -11.51 -0.28 27.93
N GLY A 713 -12.51 -1.03 28.38
CA GLY A 713 -13.81 -1.18 27.75
C GLY A 713 -13.80 -2.21 26.61
N ASP A 714 -14.98 -2.76 26.36
CA ASP A 714 -15.24 -3.86 25.42
C ASP A 714 -16.28 -3.47 24.34
N ALA A 715 -16.45 -2.16 24.11
CA ALA A 715 -17.39 -1.67 23.11
C ALA A 715 -16.93 -2.04 21.69
N CYS A 716 -17.82 -2.56 20.84
CA CYS A 716 -17.46 -3.04 19.49
C CYS A 716 -16.76 -1.95 18.65
N ILE A 717 -17.17 -0.68 18.83
CA ILE A 717 -16.62 0.50 18.15
C ILE A 717 -15.17 0.85 18.56
N LYS A 718 -14.62 0.22 19.60
CA LYS A 718 -13.21 0.35 19.98
C LYS A 718 -12.31 -0.30 18.93
N CYS A 719 -12.70 -1.49 18.49
CA CYS A 719 -11.94 -2.28 17.52
C CYS A 719 -12.51 -2.18 16.11
N HIS A 720 -13.78 -1.77 15.95
CA HIS A 720 -14.44 -1.75 14.64
C HIS A 720 -14.84 -0.35 14.15
N ARG A 721 -14.66 -0.12 12.84
CA ARG A 721 -15.15 1.04 12.08
C ARG A 721 -16.26 0.58 11.13
N TYR A 722 -17.50 0.55 11.63
CA TYR A 722 -18.69 0.24 10.84
C TYR A 722 -19.16 1.40 9.93
N HIS A 723 -18.42 2.50 9.90
CA HIS A 723 -18.61 3.66 9.04
C HIS A 723 -17.45 3.75 8.05
N ILE A 724 -17.48 2.87 7.05
CA ILE A 724 -16.39 2.58 6.09
C ILE A 724 -16.15 3.71 5.06
N ASP A 725 -17.14 4.56 4.79
CA ASP A 725 -17.09 5.59 3.74
C ASP A 725 -16.72 7.00 4.23
N LEU A 726 -16.37 7.15 5.51
CA LEU A 726 -15.88 8.43 6.02
C LEU A 726 -14.34 8.41 5.99
N PRO A 727 -13.66 9.49 5.56
CA PRO A 727 -12.22 9.64 5.76
C PRO A 727 -11.83 9.48 7.25
#